data_AF-A0A953JV21-F1
#
_entry.id   AF-A0A953JV21-F1
#
_cell.length_a   1.000
_cell.length_b   1.000
_cell.length_c   1.000
_cell.angle_alpha   90.00
_cell.angle_beta   90.00
_cell.angle_gamma   90.00
#
_symmetry.space_group_name_H-M   'P 1'
#
loop_
_entity.id
_entity.type
_entity.pdbx_description
1 polymer ?
#
loop_
_entity_poly.entity_id
_entity_poly.type
_entity_poly.pdbx_seq_one_letter_code
_entity_poly.pdbx_strand_id
1 'polypeptide(L)'
;MRRAATVAALGFVAALGLGCLTLAGENSLGRKIDGFQLDDYRGKEHSLAEYRDKQAVVLAFVGTECPLAKLYGPRLAELAKEFESRGAAFLAIDSNRQDSITEIAAYARTHGIEFPVLKDMNNKVADLVGATRTPEVFVLDKSGTVRYQGRIDDQYGLTIGSNYAKPKLEHRDLAMALDELLSGKEVAAPYREATGCLIGRMREPDAKSAVTYSNQIARILQNRCVECHRQGQIAPFALTSYDEVVGWADMMAEVVRDGRMPPWHASPKYGKFKNDRHMSDEEKALIDQWLAAGAPEGDPSDLPAPREYSEEWMMPEPDLVVYMDDEPYTVPAEGVVEYQYFTVDPGFTEDKWVSASECKPGSRSVVHHIFVFVQPPGADGEEAMGGEELEKQREERHRARQRGEGGIGLGSGSTKLICGTAPGVPPFVNPEGMCFFIPKGSKLIFQMHYTPNGSETLDRSCVGLKFADPKDVRAEIEMDMAINFAFQIPAGADNHPVESTHKFDRATEILSLTPHMHLRGKSFRYDLVYADGTRKTLMEVPRYDFNWQITYQLAEPVLAPAGSRLECLAHFDNSEENLANPDPTKPVRWGDQTWEEMMIGWFAKSADLDFDSMAPDKTRTAGFLKEAAGGKLKVSKRIGKVAARALDSDKTFGILYRLLGGLVPQVDRMDVSVTDGDTLRFLAVNQPPLVGSKVGGQEAEITGEKLALAEYARAKAPVVHNELSASLPQADLSTMARALRSSAHVPVTIDGRAAVVSFWSRERNAFPPEAMELLVQVAEQIGRQPSTEKTAALNGK
;
A
#
# COMPACT_ATOMS: atom_id res chain seq x y z
N MET A 1 14.63 -31.74 80.96
CA MET A 1 14.28 -33.10 80.48
C MET A 1 14.76 -33.22 79.04
N ARG A 2 15.56 -34.25 78.75
CA ARG A 2 16.28 -34.52 77.49
C ARG A 2 15.28 -34.90 76.38
N ARG A 3 15.47 -34.61 75.09
CA ARG A 3 16.66 -34.86 74.24
C ARG A 3 16.80 -33.84 73.11
N ALA A 4 18.05 -33.62 72.75
CA ALA A 4 18.55 -32.76 71.69
C ALA A 4 18.59 -33.46 70.32
N ALA A 5 18.63 -32.67 69.25
CA ALA A 5 19.32 -33.03 68.02
C ALA A 5 19.94 -31.77 67.38
N THR A 6 21.24 -31.89 67.13
CA THR A 6 22.24 -30.92 66.71
C THR A 6 22.02 -30.41 65.28
N VAL A 7 22.15 -29.09 65.08
CA VAL A 7 22.35 -28.46 63.76
C VAL A 7 23.84 -28.19 63.59
N ALA A 8 24.45 -28.75 62.56
CA ALA A 8 25.82 -28.46 62.14
C ALA A 8 25.80 -27.91 60.71
N ALA A 9 26.50 -26.79 60.54
CA ALA A 9 26.68 -26.02 59.32
C ALA A 9 27.73 -26.65 58.38
N LEU A 10 27.68 -26.34 57.09
CA LEU A 10 28.60 -25.42 56.40
C LEU A 10 28.32 -25.43 54.89
N GLY A 11 28.56 -24.30 54.25
CA GLY A 11 28.19 -24.04 52.85
C GLY A 11 29.10 -24.69 51.81
N PHE A 12 28.57 -24.78 50.59
CA PHE A 12 29.37 -24.87 49.38
C PHE A 12 28.60 -24.27 48.19
N VAL A 13 29.35 -23.58 47.36
CA VAL A 13 28.98 -22.89 46.12
C VAL A 13 28.43 -23.90 45.10
N ALA A 14 27.30 -23.57 44.47
CA ALA A 14 26.89 -24.21 43.22
C ALA A 14 26.50 -23.11 42.22
N ALA A 15 27.43 -22.85 41.29
CA ALA A 15 27.18 -22.09 40.07
C ALA A 15 26.17 -22.88 39.22
N LEU A 16 24.93 -22.41 39.15
CA LEU A 16 23.97 -22.84 38.14
C LEU A 16 24.18 -22.00 36.90
N GLY A 17 24.96 -22.54 35.96
CA GLY A 17 25.06 -22.01 34.62
C GLY A 17 23.68 -22.05 33.96
N LEU A 18 23.17 -20.89 33.57
CA LEU A 18 22.12 -20.76 32.57
C LEU A 18 22.71 -21.28 31.24
N GLY A 19 22.44 -22.55 30.93
CA GLY A 19 22.57 -23.07 29.58
C GLY A 19 21.47 -22.47 28.72
N CYS A 20 21.77 -21.34 28.07
CA CYS A 20 21.04 -20.90 26.91
C CYS A 20 21.31 -21.94 25.81
N LEU A 21 20.35 -22.83 25.52
CA LEU A 21 20.43 -23.69 24.35
C LEU A 21 20.24 -22.81 23.11
N THR A 22 21.35 -22.36 22.54
CA THR A 22 21.41 -21.93 21.15
C THR A 22 21.28 -23.18 20.28
N LEU A 23 20.12 -23.40 19.66
CA LEU A 23 20.01 -24.32 18.51
C LEU A 23 20.61 -23.63 17.28
N ALA A 24 21.93 -23.43 17.29
CA ALA A 24 22.68 -23.33 16.05
C ALA A 24 22.97 -24.78 15.63
N GLY A 25 22.45 -25.22 14.48
CA GLY A 25 22.79 -26.53 13.96
C GLY A 25 24.30 -26.68 13.87
N GLU A 26 24.87 -27.73 14.47
CA GLU A 26 26.30 -28.03 14.30
C GLU A 26 26.58 -28.23 12.81
N ASN A 27 27.43 -27.37 12.21
CA ASN A 27 27.89 -27.58 10.86
C ASN A 27 28.64 -28.91 10.75
N SER A 28 28.63 -29.53 9.57
CA SER A 28 29.13 -30.89 9.37
C SER A 28 30.61 -30.93 8.98
N LEU A 29 31.36 -29.84 9.19
CA LEU A 29 32.76 -29.76 8.78
C LEU A 29 33.61 -30.84 9.47
N GLY A 30 34.45 -31.52 8.69
CA GLY A 30 35.27 -32.63 9.19
C GLY A 30 34.49 -33.93 9.43
N ARG A 31 33.16 -33.95 9.27
CA ARG A 31 32.37 -35.18 9.34
C ARG A 31 32.73 -36.09 8.16
N LYS A 32 32.93 -37.37 8.44
CA LYS A 32 33.12 -38.39 7.41
C LYS A 32 31.77 -39.00 7.02
N ILE A 33 31.50 -39.05 5.73
CA ILE A 33 30.28 -39.61 5.15
C ILE A 33 30.61 -41.01 4.62
N ASP A 34 30.16 -42.05 5.32
CA ASP A 34 30.53 -43.44 5.01
C ASP A 34 29.95 -43.95 3.69
N GLY A 35 28.76 -43.45 3.31
CA GLY A 35 28.09 -43.74 2.04
C GLY A 35 26.59 -43.52 2.10
N PHE A 36 25.97 -43.41 0.93
CA PHE A 36 24.52 -43.45 0.74
C PHE A 36 24.19 -44.08 -0.61
N GLN A 37 22.93 -44.45 -0.80
CA GLN A 37 22.35 -44.96 -2.04
C GLN A 37 20.99 -44.30 -2.24
N LEU A 38 20.76 -43.71 -3.41
CA LEU A 38 19.52 -43.08 -3.82
C LEU A 38 19.29 -43.29 -5.31
N ASP A 39 18.02 -43.26 -5.74
CA ASP A 39 17.66 -43.27 -7.15
C ASP A 39 17.64 -41.85 -7.72
N ASP A 40 18.06 -41.71 -8.98
CA ASP A 40 17.80 -40.51 -9.77
C ASP A 40 16.36 -40.47 -10.30
N TYR A 41 15.95 -39.33 -10.86
CA TYR A 41 14.63 -39.17 -11.46
C TYR A 41 14.37 -40.07 -12.68
N ARG A 42 15.37 -40.79 -13.18
CA ARG A 42 15.29 -41.76 -14.28
C ARG A 42 15.20 -43.20 -13.76
N GLY A 43 15.21 -43.40 -12.43
CA GLY A 43 15.19 -44.70 -11.77
C GLY A 43 16.53 -45.43 -11.77
N LYS A 44 17.64 -44.71 -12.06
CA LYS A 44 18.99 -45.27 -11.93
C LYS A 44 19.46 -45.07 -10.49
N GLU A 45 19.89 -46.16 -9.86
CA GLU A 45 20.52 -46.11 -8.54
C GLU A 45 21.92 -45.49 -8.63
N HIS A 46 22.24 -44.63 -7.67
CA HIS A 46 23.54 -44.00 -7.48
C HIS A 46 24.02 -44.17 -6.05
N SER A 47 25.26 -44.60 -5.88
CA SER A 47 25.93 -44.72 -4.59
C SER A 47 27.11 -43.77 -4.45
N LEU A 48 27.36 -43.24 -3.25
CA LEU A 48 28.56 -42.41 -3.00
C LEU A 48 29.87 -43.18 -3.32
N ALA A 49 29.84 -44.51 -3.22
CA ALA A 49 30.98 -45.36 -3.52
C ALA A 49 31.45 -45.26 -4.99
N GLU A 50 30.53 -44.99 -5.93
CA GLU A 50 30.83 -44.81 -7.37
C GLU A 50 31.74 -43.62 -7.66
N TYR A 51 31.83 -42.67 -6.73
CA TYR A 51 32.55 -41.41 -6.91
C TYR A 51 33.86 -41.35 -6.10
N ARG A 52 34.31 -42.46 -5.49
CA ARG A 52 35.54 -42.50 -4.66
C ARG A 52 36.84 -42.33 -5.46
N ASP A 53 36.80 -42.46 -6.78
CA ASP A 53 37.93 -42.15 -7.67
C ASP A 53 38.14 -40.64 -7.83
N LYS A 54 37.10 -39.84 -7.56
CA LYS A 54 37.11 -38.38 -7.67
C LYS A 54 37.89 -37.75 -6.52
N GLN A 55 38.48 -36.59 -6.79
CA GLN A 55 39.21 -35.82 -5.79
C GLN A 55 38.26 -35.04 -4.88
N ALA A 56 37.13 -34.60 -5.44
CA ALA A 56 36.06 -33.93 -4.73
C ALA A 56 34.69 -34.43 -5.20
N VAL A 57 33.73 -34.52 -4.29
CA VAL A 57 32.31 -34.81 -4.60
C VAL A 57 31.46 -33.69 -4.01
N VAL A 58 30.71 -32.99 -4.86
CA VAL A 58 29.78 -31.94 -4.48
C VAL A 58 28.40 -32.54 -4.33
N LEU A 59 27.81 -32.40 -3.15
CA LEU A 59 26.40 -32.69 -2.88
C LEU A 59 25.66 -31.36 -2.83
N ALA A 60 24.84 -31.08 -3.83
CA ALA A 60 24.02 -29.88 -3.92
C ALA A 60 22.57 -30.20 -3.55
N PHE A 61 22.12 -29.76 -2.39
CA PHE A 61 20.73 -29.89 -1.99
C PHE A 61 19.90 -28.86 -2.75
N VAL A 62 18.91 -29.31 -3.52
CA VAL A 62 18.04 -28.47 -4.36
C VAL A 62 16.59 -28.83 -4.09
N GLY A 63 15.68 -27.90 -4.39
CA GLY A 63 14.24 -28.12 -4.30
C GLY A 63 13.56 -27.52 -5.52
N THR A 64 12.62 -28.22 -6.12
CA THR A 64 12.10 -27.86 -7.44
C THR A 64 11.25 -26.58 -7.41
N GLU A 65 10.66 -26.27 -6.26
CA GLU A 65 9.83 -25.09 -6.05
C GLU A 65 10.58 -23.92 -5.38
N CYS A 66 11.77 -24.15 -4.81
CA CYS A 66 12.55 -23.10 -4.16
C CYS A 66 13.03 -22.05 -5.18
N PRO A 67 12.67 -20.75 -5.02
CA PRO A 67 13.08 -19.71 -5.96
C PRO A 67 14.60 -19.58 -6.11
N LEU A 68 15.35 -19.67 -5.01
CA LEU A 68 16.81 -19.59 -5.06
C LEU A 68 17.41 -20.81 -5.76
N ALA A 69 16.87 -22.01 -5.55
CA ALA A 69 17.35 -23.20 -6.24
C ALA A 69 17.14 -23.13 -7.77
N LYS A 70 16.05 -22.50 -8.23
CA LYS A 70 15.81 -22.23 -9.67
C LYS A 70 16.86 -21.27 -10.25
N LEU A 71 17.16 -20.18 -9.54
CA LEU A 71 18.20 -19.21 -9.94
C LEU A 71 19.59 -19.86 -9.99
N TYR A 72 19.89 -20.77 -9.06
CA TYR A 72 21.18 -21.44 -8.97
C TYR A 72 21.33 -22.67 -9.86
N GLY A 73 20.24 -23.21 -10.43
CA GLY A 73 20.28 -24.39 -11.30
C GLY A 73 21.29 -24.28 -12.45
N PRO A 74 21.22 -23.22 -13.28
CA PRO A 74 22.20 -22.99 -14.36
C PRO A 74 23.62 -22.82 -13.85
N ARG A 75 23.83 -22.10 -12.73
CA ARG A 75 25.16 -21.90 -12.11
C ARG A 75 25.77 -23.22 -11.65
N LEU A 76 24.98 -24.12 -11.08
CA LEU A 76 25.44 -25.46 -10.70
C LEU A 76 25.84 -26.28 -11.92
N ALA A 77 25.09 -26.19 -13.03
CA ALA A 77 25.44 -26.86 -14.29
C ALA A 77 26.76 -26.32 -14.89
N GLU A 78 26.98 -25.02 -14.83
CA GLU A 78 28.24 -24.37 -15.25
C GLU A 78 29.43 -24.84 -14.39
N LEU A 79 29.29 -24.81 -13.07
CA LEU A 79 30.35 -25.25 -12.14
C LEU A 79 30.67 -26.73 -12.31
N ALA A 80 29.66 -27.58 -12.53
CA ALA A 80 29.90 -28.99 -12.81
C ALA A 80 30.77 -29.17 -14.06
N LYS A 81 30.48 -28.46 -15.15
CA LYS A 81 31.28 -28.49 -16.40
C LYS A 81 32.70 -27.95 -16.19
N GLU A 82 32.85 -26.87 -15.42
CA GLU A 82 34.15 -26.24 -15.12
C GLU A 82 35.08 -27.19 -14.34
N PHE A 83 34.55 -27.92 -13.36
CA PHE A 83 35.36 -28.70 -12.42
C PHE A 83 35.42 -30.21 -12.71
N GLU A 84 34.60 -30.73 -13.63
CA GLU A 84 34.59 -32.16 -14.00
C GLU A 84 35.97 -32.64 -14.47
N SER A 85 36.58 -31.90 -15.41
CA SER A 85 37.91 -32.22 -15.98
C SER A 85 39.04 -32.18 -14.94
N ARG A 86 38.80 -31.54 -13.79
CA ARG A 86 39.74 -31.38 -12.68
C ARG A 86 39.54 -32.41 -11.57
N GLY A 87 38.60 -33.34 -11.76
CA GLY A 87 38.38 -34.45 -10.84
C GLY A 87 37.31 -34.20 -9.78
N ALA A 88 36.44 -33.20 -9.95
CA ALA A 88 35.22 -33.05 -9.15
C ALA A 88 34.05 -33.83 -9.79
N ALA A 89 33.16 -34.39 -8.96
CA ALA A 89 31.85 -34.88 -9.39
C ALA A 89 30.74 -34.12 -8.67
N PHE A 90 29.60 -33.94 -9.34
CA PHE A 90 28.43 -33.25 -8.80
C PHE A 90 27.26 -34.22 -8.71
N LEU A 91 26.52 -34.11 -7.61
CA LEU A 91 25.25 -34.77 -7.37
C LEU A 91 24.28 -33.73 -6.82
N ALA A 92 23.13 -33.55 -7.46
CA ALA A 92 22.03 -32.82 -6.85
C ALA A 92 21.18 -33.80 -6.03
N ILE A 93 20.71 -33.36 -4.87
CA ILE A 93 19.86 -34.16 -3.97
C ILE A 93 18.62 -33.34 -3.64
N ASP A 94 17.47 -33.85 -4.04
CA ASP A 94 16.18 -33.31 -3.64
C ASP A 94 15.70 -34.08 -2.40
N SER A 95 15.62 -33.39 -1.27
CA SER A 95 15.17 -33.95 0.01
C SER A 95 13.79 -33.45 0.43
N ASN A 96 13.06 -32.76 -0.44
CA ASN A 96 11.75 -32.22 -0.10
C ASN A 96 10.70 -33.30 -0.32
N ARG A 97 9.78 -33.54 0.61
CA ARG A 97 8.78 -34.61 0.43
C ARG A 97 7.81 -34.33 -0.71
N GLN A 98 7.43 -33.06 -0.87
CA GLN A 98 6.41 -32.58 -1.80
C GLN A 98 6.86 -32.59 -3.26
N ASP A 99 8.17 -32.44 -3.52
CA ASP A 99 8.71 -32.43 -4.87
C ASP A 99 8.59 -33.84 -5.51
N SER A 100 7.82 -33.97 -6.60
CA SER A 100 7.64 -35.24 -7.31
C SER A 100 8.82 -35.59 -8.22
N ILE A 101 8.97 -36.86 -8.58
CA ILE A 101 9.98 -37.31 -9.56
C ILE A 101 9.83 -36.58 -10.91
N THR A 102 8.60 -36.28 -11.33
CA THR A 102 8.36 -35.58 -12.60
C THR A 102 8.78 -34.11 -12.54
N GLU A 103 8.56 -33.44 -11.41
CA GLU A 103 9.05 -32.08 -11.19
C GLU A 103 10.57 -32.02 -11.13
N ILE A 104 11.21 -32.97 -10.46
CA ILE A 104 12.68 -33.09 -10.43
C ILE A 104 13.23 -33.28 -11.86
N ALA A 105 12.58 -34.12 -12.66
CA ALA A 105 12.95 -34.32 -14.06
C ALA A 105 12.76 -33.04 -14.89
N ALA A 106 11.71 -32.26 -14.64
CA ALA A 106 11.46 -30.99 -15.30
C ALA A 106 12.51 -29.95 -14.90
N TYR A 107 12.78 -29.79 -13.60
CA TYR A 107 13.82 -28.92 -13.05
C TYR A 107 15.19 -29.20 -13.68
N ALA A 108 15.59 -30.47 -13.73
CA ALA A 108 16.87 -30.87 -14.34
C ALA A 108 16.96 -30.47 -15.82
N ARG A 109 15.89 -30.67 -16.60
CA ARG A 109 15.86 -30.31 -18.03
C ARG A 109 15.86 -28.78 -18.23
N THR A 110 15.01 -28.06 -17.51
CA THR A 110 14.86 -26.60 -17.63
C THR A 110 16.16 -25.88 -17.35
N HIS A 111 16.93 -26.33 -16.34
CA HIS A 111 18.17 -25.68 -15.92
C HIS A 111 19.43 -26.31 -16.51
N GLY A 112 19.31 -27.25 -17.46
CA GLY A 112 20.45 -27.85 -18.14
C GLY A 112 21.36 -28.69 -17.24
N ILE A 113 20.80 -29.31 -16.19
CA ILE A 113 21.56 -30.14 -15.25
C ILE A 113 21.77 -31.54 -15.85
N GLU A 114 23.01 -31.82 -16.25
CA GLU A 114 23.41 -33.08 -16.88
C GLU A 114 23.91 -34.12 -15.87
N PHE A 115 24.37 -33.70 -14.70
CA PHE A 115 24.78 -34.59 -13.61
C PHE A 115 23.56 -35.17 -12.86
N PRO A 116 23.70 -36.27 -12.11
CA PRO A 116 22.56 -36.93 -11.47
C PRO A 116 21.82 -36.03 -10.48
N VAL A 117 20.49 -36.09 -10.52
CA VAL A 117 19.59 -35.45 -9.55
C VAL A 117 18.82 -36.54 -8.83
N LEU A 118 19.16 -36.75 -7.56
CA LEU A 118 18.75 -37.87 -6.72
C LEU A 118 17.58 -37.49 -5.83
N LYS A 119 16.68 -38.43 -5.55
CA LYS A 119 15.55 -38.22 -4.64
C LYS A 119 15.78 -38.86 -3.28
N ASP A 120 15.84 -38.04 -2.24
CA ASP A 120 15.95 -38.47 -0.84
C ASP A 120 14.59 -38.40 -0.11
N MET A 121 13.69 -39.33 -0.45
CA MET A 121 12.29 -39.34 0.02
C MET A 121 12.09 -39.25 1.54
N ASN A 122 13.05 -39.72 2.34
CA ASN A 122 12.94 -39.80 3.79
C ASN A 122 14.02 -38.97 4.50
N ASN A 123 14.58 -37.98 3.81
CA ASN A 123 15.64 -37.10 4.30
C ASN A 123 16.90 -37.81 4.85
N LYS A 124 17.18 -39.05 4.44
CA LYS A 124 18.27 -39.87 5.00
C LYS A 124 19.64 -39.23 4.77
N VAL A 125 19.87 -38.70 3.56
CA VAL A 125 21.13 -38.08 3.19
C VAL A 125 21.20 -36.66 3.75
N ALA A 126 20.08 -35.93 3.73
CA ALA A 126 19.99 -34.63 4.37
C ALA A 126 20.29 -34.71 5.90
N ASP A 127 19.85 -35.76 6.60
CA ASP A 127 20.19 -36.02 8.01
C ASP A 127 21.66 -36.40 8.18
N LEU A 128 22.16 -37.28 7.31
CA LEU A 128 23.54 -37.78 7.35
C LEU A 128 24.57 -36.64 7.26
N VAL A 129 24.35 -35.70 6.34
CA VAL A 129 25.27 -34.57 6.12
C VAL A 129 24.87 -33.32 6.91
N GLY A 130 23.66 -33.26 7.48
CA GLY A 130 23.18 -32.09 8.21
C GLY A 130 22.73 -30.93 7.31
N ALA A 131 22.24 -31.23 6.09
CA ALA A 131 21.68 -30.22 5.19
C ALA A 131 20.38 -29.66 5.75
N THR A 132 20.22 -28.35 5.78
CA THR A 132 19.02 -27.70 6.36
C THR A 132 18.23 -26.90 5.34
N ARG A 133 18.87 -26.48 4.24
CA ARG A 133 18.26 -25.59 3.25
C ARG A 133 18.47 -26.06 1.82
N THR A 134 17.63 -25.53 0.93
CA THR A 134 17.82 -25.56 -0.52
C THR A 134 17.88 -24.12 -1.06
N PRO A 135 18.91 -23.71 -1.82
CA PRO A 135 20.11 -24.48 -2.12
C PRO A 135 21.15 -24.43 -0.98
N GLU A 136 21.75 -25.58 -0.69
CA GLU A 136 22.91 -25.71 0.21
C GLU A 136 23.87 -26.74 -0.40
N VAL A 137 25.17 -26.47 -0.38
CA VAL A 137 26.19 -27.34 -0.99
C VAL A 137 27.18 -27.86 0.03
N PHE A 138 27.59 -29.11 -0.15
CA PHE A 138 28.61 -29.79 0.64
C PHE A 138 29.70 -30.31 -0.30
N VAL A 139 30.97 -30.07 0.01
CA VAL A 139 32.10 -30.65 -0.74
C VAL A 139 32.79 -31.70 0.12
N LEU A 140 32.74 -32.94 -0.35
CA LEU A 140 33.46 -34.07 0.23
C LEU A 140 34.82 -34.22 -0.46
N ASP A 141 35.88 -34.44 0.30
CA ASP A 141 37.15 -34.86 -0.28
C ASP A 141 37.16 -36.35 -0.67
N LYS A 142 38.26 -36.81 -1.26
CA LYS A 142 38.47 -38.22 -1.62
C LYS A 142 38.29 -39.23 -0.48
N SER A 143 38.44 -38.81 0.77
CA SER A 143 38.22 -39.67 1.94
C SER A 143 36.75 -39.74 2.39
N GLY A 144 35.88 -38.97 1.73
CA GLY A 144 34.47 -38.80 2.08
C GLY A 144 34.27 -37.79 3.21
N THR A 145 35.26 -36.93 3.51
CA THR A 145 35.16 -35.97 4.61
C THR A 145 34.66 -34.62 4.10
N VAL A 146 33.71 -34.00 4.79
CA VAL A 146 33.20 -32.66 4.46
C VAL A 146 34.31 -31.62 4.67
N ARG A 147 34.65 -30.89 3.59
CA ARG A 147 35.64 -29.80 3.56
C ARG A 147 35.01 -28.43 3.33
N TYR A 148 33.82 -28.38 2.76
CA TYR A 148 33.04 -27.17 2.59
C TYR A 148 31.57 -27.45 2.85
N GLN A 149 30.88 -26.51 3.50
CA GLN A 149 29.43 -26.48 3.64
C GLN A 149 28.96 -25.03 3.47
N GLY A 150 27.97 -24.80 2.61
CA GLY A 150 27.35 -23.48 2.57
C GLY A 150 26.64 -23.10 1.30
N ARG A 151 26.60 -21.79 1.05
CA ARG A 151 26.06 -21.21 -0.20
C ARG A 151 26.95 -21.50 -1.41
N ILE A 152 26.38 -21.32 -2.60
CA ILE A 152 27.09 -21.49 -3.88
C ILE A 152 27.97 -20.27 -4.17
N ASP A 153 27.39 -19.07 -4.01
CA ASP A 153 28.05 -17.78 -4.14
C ASP A 153 27.23 -16.68 -3.41
N ASP A 154 27.61 -15.41 -3.57
CA ASP A 154 26.98 -14.28 -2.90
C ASP A 154 26.02 -13.45 -3.77
N GLN A 155 25.68 -13.92 -4.98
CA GLN A 155 24.86 -13.18 -5.92
C GLN A 155 23.38 -13.15 -5.51
N TYR A 156 22.86 -14.26 -5.00
CA TYR A 156 21.46 -14.38 -4.60
C TYR A 156 21.36 -14.74 -3.12
N GLY A 157 20.30 -14.26 -2.46
CA GLY A 157 20.02 -14.68 -1.10
C GLY A 157 18.64 -14.31 -0.61
N LEU A 158 18.31 -14.84 0.57
CA LEU A 158 17.16 -14.43 1.37
C LEU A 158 17.63 -13.58 2.53
N THR A 159 17.18 -12.33 2.59
CA THR A 159 17.14 -11.55 3.84
C THR A 159 15.75 -11.67 4.45
N ILE A 160 15.57 -11.20 5.70
CA ILE A 160 14.28 -11.25 6.39
C ILE A 160 13.23 -10.49 5.57
N GLY A 161 12.43 -11.22 4.80
CA GLY A 161 11.31 -10.72 3.98
C GLY A 161 11.60 -10.60 2.49
N SER A 162 12.87 -10.67 2.08
CA SER A 162 13.32 -10.27 0.74
C SER A 162 14.20 -11.31 0.06
N ASN A 163 13.92 -11.60 -1.21
CA ASN A 163 14.93 -12.11 -2.11
C ASN A 163 15.79 -10.91 -2.53
N TYR A 164 17.11 -11.05 -2.54
CA TYR A 164 17.98 -10.07 -3.19
C TYR A 164 18.76 -10.74 -4.31
N ALA A 165 19.03 -9.95 -5.35
CA ALA A 165 19.96 -10.28 -6.43
C ALA A 165 20.97 -9.15 -6.53
N LYS A 166 22.22 -9.42 -6.15
CA LYS A 166 23.29 -8.44 -6.33
C LYS A 166 23.51 -8.22 -7.84
N PRO A 167 23.70 -6.97 -8.29
CA PRO A 167 23.97 -6.69 -9.71
C PRO A 167 25.30 -7.28 -10.16
N LYS A 168 26.22 -7.54 -9.23
CA LYS A 168 27.52 -8.14 -9.50
C LYS A 168 27.81 -9.24 -8.48
N LEU A 169 28.30 -10.36 -9.01
CA LEU A 169 28.90 -11.45 -8.23
C LEU A 169 30.28 -11.03 -7.72
N GLU A 170 30.50 -11.08 -6.40
CA GLU A 170 31.76 -10.71 -5.77
C GLU A 170 32.53 -11.93 -5.25
N HIS A 171 31.82 -12.95 -4.78
CA HIS A 171 32.40 -14.15 -4.17
C HIS A 171 31.84 -15.43 -4.80
N ARG A 172 32.68 -16.20 -5.49
CA ARG A 172 32.36 -17.54 -6.02
C ARG A 172 32.67 -18.62 -4.97
N ASP A 173 32.02 -18.59 -3.82
CA ASP A 173 32.43 -19.37 -2.63
C ASP A 173 32.64 -20.88 -2.91
N LEU A 174 31.70 -21.55 -3.61
CA LEU A 174 31.86 -22.97 -3.97
C LEU A 174 33.03 -23.21 -4.94
N ALA A 175 33.21 -22.35 -5.94
CA ALA A 175 34.31 -22.48 -6.90
C ALA A 175 35.67 -22.29 -6.21
N MET A 176 35.76 -21.31 -5.29
CA MET A 176 36.97 -21.07 -4.50
C MET A 176 37.31 -22.28 -3.62
N ALA A 177 36.32 -22.87 -2.94
CA ALA A 177 36.52 -24.06 -2.14
C ALA A 177 37.00 -25.27 -2.98
N LEU A 178 36.43 -25.46 -4.17
CA LEU A 178 36.87 -26.50 -5.12
C LEU A 178 38.29 -26.22 -5.64
N ASP A 179 38.63 -24.97 -5.97
CA ASP A 179 39.97 -24.58 -6.42
C ASP A 179 41.04 -24.90 -5.37
N GLU A 180 40.78 -24.54 -4.12
CA GLU A 180 41.69 -24.79 -3.00
C GLU A 180 41.85 -26.29 -2.77
N LEU A 181 40.73 -27.03 -2.66
CA LEU A 181 40.75 -28.46 -2.37
C LEU A 181 41.44 -29.27 -3.48
N LEU A 182 41.10 -29.02 -4.76
CA LEU A 182 41.68 -29.72 -5.91
C LEU A 182 43.16 -29.33 -6.14
N SER A 183 43.61 -28.19 -5.61
CA SER A 183 45.03 -27.81 -5.60
C SER A 183 45.80 -28.39 -4.40
N GLY A 184 45.16 -29.21 -3.56
CA GLY A 184 45.76 -29.79 -2.36
C GLY A 184 45.93 -28.79 -1.20
N LYS A 185 45.25 -27.64 -1.24
CA LYS A 185 45.21 -26.66 -0.16
C LYS A 185 44.05 -26.95 0.79
N GLU A 186 44.17 -26.49 2.02
CA GLU A 186 43.03 -26.42 2.94
C GLU A 186 42.06 -25.34 2.47
N VAL A 187 40.75 -25.58 2.62
CA VAL A 187 39.71 -24.61 2.24
C VAL A 187 39.72 -23.47 3.25
N ALA A 188 40.04 -22.26 2.80
CA ALA A 188 40.25 -21.10 3.67
C ALA A 188 38.96 -20.62 4.36
N ALA A 189 37.84 -20.75 3.66
CA ALA A 189 36.50 -20.45 4.16
C ALA A 189 35.61 -21.70 4.06
N PRO A 190 35.77 -22.67 4.99
CA PRO A 190 35.10 -23.96 4.88
C PRO A 190 33.59 -23.87 5.17
N TYR A 191 33.12 -22.79 5.80
CA TYR A 191 31.70 -22.55 6.05
C TYR A 191 31.25 -21.19 5.53
N ARG A 192 30.11 -21.18 4.85
CA ARG A 192 29.34 -19.98 4.47
C ARG A 192 27.87 -20.25 4.75
N GLU A 193 27.17 -19.32 5.38
CA GLU A 193 25.75 -19.51 5.64
C GLU A 193 24.98 -19.65 4.31
N ALA A 194 24.24 -20.75 4.18
CA ALA A 194 23.31 -20.95 3.08
C ALA A 194 21.99 -20.25 3.41
N THR A 195 21.41 -19.56 2.43
CA THR A 195 20.06 -19.01 2.52
C THR A 195 19.16 -19.73 1.52
N GLY A 196 17.86 -19.82 1.82
CA GLY A 196 16.93 -20.59 0.99
C GLY A 196 15.78 -21.20 1.79
N CYS A 197 15.01 -22.04 1.11
CA CYS A 197 13.89 -22.76 1.72
C CYS A 197 14.40 -23.85 2.67
N LEU A 198 13.72 -24.08 3.79
CA LEU A 198 14.01 -25.20 4.68
C LEU A 198 13.69 -26.54 4.02
N ILE A 199 14.53 -27.54 4.25
CA ILE A 199 14.23 -28.94 3.94
C ILE A 199 13.26 -29.45 5.01
N GLY A 200 12.00 -29.64 4.63
CA GLY A 200 10.96 -30.18 5.52
C GLY A 200 11.33 -31.59 6.01
N ARG A 201 11.38 -31.78 7.33
CA ARG A 201 11.80 -33.05 7.93
C ARG A 201 10.61 -33.96 8.18
N MET A 202 10.77 -35.23 7.81
CA MET A 202 9.82 -36.29 8.09
C MET A 202 9.69 -36.50 9.60
N ARG A 203 8.48 -36.33 10.13
CA ARG A 203 8.13 -36.55 11.54
C ARG A 203 6.94 -37.49 11.62
N GLU A 204 6.93 -38.33 12.65
CA GLU A 204 5.77 -39.15 13.00
C GLU A 204 4.67 -38.24 13.59
N PRO A 205 3.47 -38.16 12.99
CA PRO A 205 2.41 -37.31 13.50
C PRO A 205 1.76 -37.85 14.79
N ASP A 206 1.56 -37.00 15.78
CA ASP A 206 0.79 -37.34 16.98
C ASP A 206 -0.72 -37.33 16.66
N ALA A 207 -1.27 -38.52 16.45
CA ALA A 207 -2.70 -38.73 16.19
C ALA A 207 -3.63 -38.25 17.31
N LYS A 208 -3.12 -37.93 18.51
CA LYS A 208 -3.89 -37.39 19.64
C LYS A 208 -3.81 -35.88 19.77
N SER A 209 -3.08 -35.20 18.88
CA SER A 209 -2.99 -33.74 18.90
C SER A 209 -4.38 -33.10 18.78
N ALA A 210 -4.63 -32.10 19.62
CA ALA A 210 -5.83 -31.27 19.52
C ALA A 210 -5.76 -30.28 18.34
N VAL A 211 -4.55 -29.99 17.85
CA VAL A 211 -4.31 -29.10 16.71
C VAL A 211 -3.95 -29.94 15.49
N THR A 212 -4.77 -29.86 14.45
CA THR A 212 -4.64 -30.63 13.21
C THR A 212 -4.78 -29.75 11.99
N TYR A 213 -4.35 -30.27 10.84
CA TYR A 213 -4.51 -29.57 9.57
C TYR A 213 -5.98 -29.31 9.26
N SER A 214 -6.80 -30.37 9.30
CA SER A 214 -8.19 -30.35 8.86
C SER A 214 -9.05 -29.44 9.72
N ASN A 215 -8.73 -29.29 11.01
CA ASN A 215 -9.51 -28.46 11.92
C ASN A 215 -8.97 -27.02 11.98
N GLN A 216 -7.77 -26.75 12.49
CA GLN A 216 -7.32 -25.37 12.69
C GLN A 216 -6.53 -24.82 11.51
N ILE A 217 -5.53 -25.54 11.02
CA ILE A 217 -4.53 -24.96 10.11
C ILE A 217 -5.13 -24.64 8.74
N ALA A 218 -5.95 -25.52 8.15
CA ALA A 218 -6.59 -25.26 6.86
C ALA A 218 -7.43 -23.97 6.87
N ARG A 219 -8.07 -23.64 8.00
CA ARG A 219 -8.83 -22.38 8.16
C ARG A 219 -7.90 -21.17 8.18
N ILE A 220 -6.78 -21.25 8.90
CA ILE A 220 -5.75 -20.20 8.92
C ILE A 220 -5.19 -19.99 7.51
N LEU A 221 -4.81 -21.06 6.82
CA LEU A 221 -4.24 -20.97 5.48
C LEU A 221 -5.23 -20.41 4.46
N GLN A 222 -6.49 -20.85 4.47
CA GLN A 222 -7.52 -20.27 3.59
C GLN A 222 -7.72 -18.77 3.84
N ASN A 223 -7.62 -18.33 5.11
CA ASN A 223 -7.82 -16.94 5.48
C ASN A 223 -6.60 -16.04 5.19
N ARG A 224 -5.38 -16.58 5.27
CA ARG A 224 -4.13 -15.79 5.28
C ARG A 224 -3.21 -16.03 4.09
N CYS A 225 -3.25 -17.22 3.49
CA CYS A 225 -2.19 -17.69 2.58
C CYS A 225 -2.74 -18.06 1.19
N VAL A 226 -3.88 -18.76 1.11
CA VAL A 226 -4.36 -19.38 -0.14
C VAL A 226 -4.78 -18.35 -1.20
N GLU A 227 -5.02 -17.09 -0.84
CA GLU A 227 -5.20 -15.99 -1.82
C GLU A 227 -4.03 -15.94 -2.82
N CYS A 228 -2.80 -16.07 -2.32
CA CYS A 228 -1.57 -16.07 -3.13
C CYS A 228 -1.00 -17.48 -3.34
N HIS A 229 -1.14 -18.39 -2.38
CA HIS A 229 -0.64 -19.78 -2.41
C HIS A 229 -1.68 -20.75 -2.98
N ARG A 230 -2.10 -20.51 -4.21
CA ARG A 230 -2.92 -21.41 -5.01
C ARG A 230 -2.40 -21.45 -6.43
N GLN A 231 -2.72 -22.51 -7.16
CA GLN A 231 -2.23 -22.72 -8.52
C GLN A 231 -2.48 -21.51 -9.43
N GLY A 232 -1.46 -21.12 -10.20
CA GLY A 232 -1.52 -20.01 -11.16
C GLY A 232 -1.46 -18.61 -10.54
N GLN A 233 -1.28 -18.49 -9.22
CA GLN A 233 -1.06 -17.21 -8.55
C GLN A 233 0.44 -16.92 -8.36
N ILE A 234 0.75 -15.82 -7.67
CA ILE A 234 2.11 -15.29 -7.54
C ILE A 234 3.04 -16.15 -6.68
N ALA A 235 2.50 -16.93 -5.73
CA ALA A 235 3.35 -17.76 -4.90
C ALA A 235 3.89 -18.96 -5.70
N PRO A 236 5.13 -19.40 -5.44
CA PRO A 236 5.78 -20.44 -6.23
C PRO A 236 5.18 -21.85 -6.03
N PHE A 237 4.34 -22.05 -5.00
CA PHE A 237 3.72 -23.33 -4.63
C PHE A 237 2.34 -23.12 -3.99
N ALA A 238 1.51 -24.17 -4.02
CA ALA A 238 0.17 -24.16 -3.45
C ALA A 238 0.15 -24.58 -1.97
N LEU A 239 -0.80 -24.05 -1.20
CA LEU A 239 -1.07 -24.42 0.20
C LEU A 239 -2.53 -24.86 0.38
N THR A 240 -3.09 -25.54 -0.63
CA THR A 240 -4.51 -25.88 -0.74
C THR A 240 -4.86 -27.30 -0.29
N SER A 241 -3.87 -28.17 -0.05
CA SER A 241 -4.05 -29.56 0.37
C SER A 241 -3.06 -29.94 1.47
N TYR A 242 -3.38 -31.00 2.23
CA TYR A 242 -2.50 -31.48 3.29
C TYR A 242 -1.13 -31.94 2.78
N ASP A 243 -1.11 -32.72 1.69
CA ASP A 243 0.11 -33.31 1.12
C ASP A 243 1.15 -32.25 0.71
N GLU A 244 0.70 -31.10 0.21
CA GLU A 244 1.54 -29.95 -0.08
C GLU A 244 2.00 -29.27 1.23
N VAL A 245 1.04 -28.93 2.09
CA VAL A 245 1.26 -28.11 3.29
C VAL A 245 2.21 -28.78 4.28
N VAL A 246 2.15 -30.11 4.44
CA VAL A 246 3.03 -30.85 5.35
C VAL A 246 4.50 -30.79 4.92
N GLY A 247 4.78 -30.78 3.60
CA GLY A 247 6.14 -30.62 3.08
C GLY A 247 6.74 -29.24 3.34
N TRP A 248 5.88 -28.23 3.45
CA TRP A 248 6.25 -26.84 3.72
C TRP A 248 6.14 -26.44 5.19
N ALA A 249 5.76 -27.34 6.10
CA ALA A 249 5.39 -27.00 7.48
C ALA A 249 6.51 -26.29 8.27
N ASP A 250 7.76 -26.75 8.14
CA ASP A 250 8.93 -26.12 8.75
C ASP A 250 9.17 -24.70 8.22
N MET A 251 9.17 -24.55 6.90
CA MET A 251 9.36 -23.25 6.24
C MET A 251 8.24 -22.29 6.60
N MET A 252 7.00 -22.77 6.61
CA MET A 252 5.80 -22.03 6.98
C MET A 252 5.89 -21.50 8.41
N ALA A 253 6.30 -22.33 9.36
CA ALA A 253 6.48 -21.89 10.74
C ALA A 253 7.61 -20.86 10.88
N GLU A 254 8.73 -21.01 10.15
CA GLU A 254 9.83 -20.03 10.13
C GLU A 254 9.35 -18.67 9.64
N VAL A 255 8.73 -18.60 8.45
CA VAL A 255 8.27 -17.34 7.85
C VAL A 255 7.19 -16.65 8.68
N VAL A 256 6.32 -17.43 9.33
CA VAL A 256 5.24 -16.92 10.18
C VAL A 256 5.81 -16.37 11.49
N ARG A 257 6.74 -17.09 12.11
CA ARG A 257 7.41 -16.66 13.35
C ARG A 257 8.22 -15.38 13.13
N ASP A 258 8.92 -15.28 12.01
CA ASP A 258 9.71 -14.11 11.65
C ASP A 258 8.82 -12.91 11.26
N GLY A 259 7.54 -13.14 10.95
CA GLY A 259 6.62 -12.12 10.43
C GLY A 259 6.91 -11.74 8.99
N ARG A 260 7.52 -12.65 8.22
CA ARG A 260 7.68 -12.54 6.76
C ARG A 260 6.39 -12.89 6.02
N MET A 261 5.62 -13.82 6.58
CA MET A 261 4.33 -14.24 6.04
C MET A 261 3.23 -14.23 7.12
N PRO A 262 1.98 -13.92 6.75
CA PRO A 262 1.61 -13.21 5.52
C PRO A 262 2.30 -11.84 5.46
N PRO A 263 2.53 -11.29 4.25
CA PRO A 263 3.25 -10.04 4.09
C PRO A 263 2.40 -8.89 4.64
N TRP A 264 2.68 -8.50 5.88
CA TRP A 264 2.03 -7.39 6.57
C TRP A 264 3.00 -6.80 7.59
N HIS A 265 3.54 -5.63 7.27
CA HIS A 265 4.62 -5.04 8.04
C HIS A 265 4.18 -3.83 8.87
N ALA A 266 2.91 -3.42 8.76
CA ALA A 266 2.37 -2.39 9.64
C ALA A 266 2.22 -2.89 11.08
N SER A 267 2.65 -2.05 12.02
CA SER A 267 2.50 -2.25 13.45
C SER A 267 1.02 -2.27 13.82
N PRO A 268 0.54 -3.28 14.58
CA PRO A 268 -0.85 -3.32 15.04
C PRO A 268 -1.18 -2.23 16.08
N LYS A 269 -0.18 -1.46 16.53
CA LYS A 269 -0.35 -0.37 17.51
C LYS A 269 -1.08 0.85 16.94
N TYR A 270 -1.02 1.06 15.63
CA TYR A 270 -1.52 2.27 14.98
C TYR A 270 -2.37 1.93 13.77
N GLY A 271 -3.38 2.76 13.53
CA GLY A 271 -4.30 2.58 12.41
C GLY A 271 -5.21 1.36 12.56
N LYS A 272 -6.18 1.28 11.67
CA LYS A 272 -6.99 0.09 11.39
C LYS A 272 -7.16 0.03 9.90
N PHE A 273 -7.04 -1.14 9.30
CA PHE A 273 -6.98 -1.28 7.85
C PHE A 273 -8.01 -2.28 7.34
N LYS A 274 -8.65 -1.98 6.19
CA LYS A 274 -9.63 -2.89 5.57
C LYS A 274 -8.98 -4.16 5.03
N ASN A 275 -7.74 -4.02 4.57
CA ASN A 275 -6.94 -5.08 3.97
C ASN A 275 -5.94 -5.68 4.96
N ASP A 276 -6.23 -5.63 6.27
CA ASP A 276 -5.35 -6.16 7.31
C ASP A 276 -5.13 -7.68 7.15
N ARG A 277 -3.87 -8.05 6.91
CA ARG A 277 -3.43 -9.44 6.77
C ARG A 277 -2.67 -9.94 7.99
N HIS A 278 -2.54 -9.14 9.05
CA HIS A 278 -1.83 -9.51 10.26
C HIS A 278 -2.31 -10.86 10.82
N MET A 279 -1.35 -11.74 11.12
CA MET A 279 -1.57 -13.00 11.81
C MET A 279 -1.43 -12.81 13.31
N SER A 280 -2.47 -13.16 14.06
CA SER A 280 -2.50 -13.08 15.52
C SER A 280 -1.48 -14.02 16.18
N ASP A 281 -1.09 -13.72 17.42
CA ASP A 281 -0.14 -14.57 18.15
C ASP A 281 -0.74 -15.95 18.46
N GLU A 282 -2.06 -16.04 18.61
CA GLU A 282 -2.78 -17.31 18.73
C GLU A 282 -2.71 -18.14 17.44
N GLU A 283 -2.93 -17.53 16.26
CA GLU A 283 -2.78 -18.21 14.97
C GLU A 283 -1.35 -18.73 14.76
N LYS A 284 -0.34 -17.91 15.11
CA LYS A 284 1.08 -18.32 15.05
C LYS A 284 1.36 -19.51 15.98
N ALA A 285 0.86 -19.45 17.21
CA ALA A 285 1.05 -20.51 18.19
C ALA A 285 0.39 -21.83 17.75
N LEU A 286 -0.74 -21.79 17.04
CA LEU A 286 -1.37 -22.98 16.49
C LEU A 286 -0.50 -23.64 15.42
N ILE A 287 0.14 -22.87 14.53
CA ILE A 287 1.07 -23.39 13.53
C ILE A 287 2.28 -24.05 14.21
N ASP A 288 2.87 -23.41 15.21
CA ASP A 288 3.99 -23.99 15.98
C ASP A 288 3.58 -25.26 16.73
N GLN A 289 2.40 -25.29 17.35
CA GLN A 289 1.87 -26.49 18.03
C GLN A 289 1.62 -27.64 17.06
N TRP A 290 1.03 -27.35 15.90
CA TRP A 290 0.80 -28.33 14.86
C TRP A 290 2.10 -28.92 14.34
N LEU A 291 3.11 -28.09 14.06
CA LEU A 291 4.44 -28.54 13.65
C LEU A 291 5.12 -29.40 14.73
N ALA A 292 5.06 -28.96 16.00
CA ALA A 292 5.63 -29.69 17.13
C ALA A 292 4.99 -31.07 17.35
N ALA A 293 3.71 -31.22 16.98
CA ALA A 293 2.98 -32.48 17.00
C ALA A 293 3.26 -33.37 15.77
N GLY A 294 4.23 -33.02 14.91
CA GLY A 294 4.52 -33.78 13.69
C GLY A 294 3.51 -33.52 12.56
N ALA A 295 2.85 -32.36 12.58
CA ALA A 295 1.95 -31.87 11.53
C ALA A 295 0.78 -32.83 11.19
N PRO A 296 -0.02 -33.32 12.16
CA PRO A 296 -1.08 -34.28 11.91
C PRO A 296 -2.21 -33.74 11.02
N GLU A 297 -2.70 -34.55 10.08
CA GLU A 297 -3.79 -34.19 9.17
C GLU A 297 -5.12 -33.96 9.91
N GLY A 298 -5.44 -34.81 10.88
CA GLY A 298 -6.75 -34.82 11.55
C GLY A 298 -7.83 -35.53 10.73
N ASP A 299 -9.10 -35.29 11.05
CA ASP A 299 -10.24 -35.86 10.33
C ASP A 299 -10.58 -34.95 9.12
N PRO A 300 -10.47 -35.43 7.87
CA PRO A 300 -10.78 -34.63 6.69
C PRO A 300 -12.22 -34.10 6.64
N SER A 301 -13.15 -34.69 7.40
CA SER A 301 -14.52 -34.16 7.51
C SER A 301 -14.62 -32.84 8.28
N ASP A 302 -13.58 -32.48 9.05
CA ASP A 302 -13.47 -31.18 9.72
C ASP A 302 -13.00 -30.06 8.78
N LEU A 303 -12.61 -30.36 7.53
CA LEU A 303 -12.11 -29.34 6.61
C LEU A 303 -13.13 -28.22 6.38
N PRO A 304 -12.69 -26.95 6.32
CA PRO A 304 -13.57 -25.86 5.93
C PRO A 304 -13.92 -25.98 4.45
N ALA A 305 -15.12 -25.51 4.08
CA ALA A 305 -15.50 -25.40 2.68
C ALA A 305 -14.45 -24.58 1.91
N PRO A 306 -13.97 -25.04 0.74
CA PRO A 306 -13.00 -24.29 -0.05
C PRO A 306 -13.53 -22.90 -0.39
N ARG A 307 -12.66 -21.89 -0.32
CA ARG A 307 -12.99 -20.55 -0.81
C ARG A 307 -13.09 -20.57 -2.32
N GLU A 308 -14.11 -19.92 -2.84
CA GLU A 308 -14.24 -19.64 -4.27
C GLU A 308 -13.44 -18.38 -4.62
N TYR A 309 -12.72 -18.44 -5.73
CA TYR A 309 -11.94 -17.32 -6.25
C TYR A 309 -12.43 -17.03 -7.67
N SER A 310 -12.64 -15.75 -7.99
CA SER A 310 -12.86 -15.34 -9.38
C SER A 310 -11.59 -15.61 -10.19
N GLU A 311 -11.75 -16.27 -11.34
CA GLU A 311 -10.64 -16.53 -12.28
C GLU A 311 -10.37 -15.33 -13.20
N GLU A 312 -11.31 -14.39 -13.28
CA GLU A 312 -11.21 -13.25 -14.19
C GLU A 312 -10.67 -11.99 -13.50
N TRP A 313 -11.45 -11.42 -12.58
CA TRP A 313 -11.17 -10.15 -11.89
C TRP A 313 -11.53 -10.27 -10.40
N MET A 314 -10.68 -9.72 -9.52
CA MET A 314 -10.93 -9.60 -8.08
C MET A 314 -11.82 -8.40 -7.74
N MET A 315 -11.92 -7.43 -8.65
CA MET A 315 -12.91 -6.36 -8.62
C MET A 315 -14.19 -6.75 -9.39
N PRO A 316 -15.29 -5.96 -9.31
CA PRO A 316 -16.43 -6.14 -10.21
C PRO A 316 -15.99 -6.11 -11.69
N GLU A 317 -16.68 -6.86 -12.55
CA GLU A 317 -16.34 -7.00 -13.97
C GLU A 317 -16.07 -5.64 -14.63
N PRO A 318 -14.88 -5.42 -15.25
CA PRO A 318 -14.51 -4.15 -15.85
C PRO A 318 -15.38 -3.81 -17.05
N ASP A 319 -15.60 -2.51 -17.25
CA ASP A 319 -16.28 -1.99 -18.45
C ASP A 319 -15.29 -1.79 -19.61
N LEU A 320 -13.99 -1.68 -19.30
CA LEU A 320 -12.92 -1.55 -20.28
C LEU A 320 -11.67 -2.32 -19.81
N VAL A 321 -11.08 -3.10 -20.71
CA VAL A 321 -9.78 -3.75 -20.50
C VAL A 321 -8.79 -3.18 -21.51
N VAL A 322 -7.65 -2.70 -21.02
CA VAL A 322 -6.58 -2.12 -21.85
C VAL A 322 -5.31 -2.93 -21.62
N TYR A 323 -4.75 -3.51 -22.68
CA TYR A 323 -3.46 -4.20 -22.64
C TYR A 323 -2.32 -3.20 -22.71
N MET A 324 -1.16 -3.54 -22.12
CA MET A 324 0.02 -2.69 -22.16
C MET A 324 0.55 -2.47 -23.58
N ASP A 325 0.34 -3.43 -24.48
CA ASP A 325 0.71 -3.37 -25.89
C ASP A 325 -0.12 -4.40 -26.69
N ASP A 326 -0.09 -4.31 -28.02
CA ASP A 326 -0.68 -5.29 -28.93
C ASP A 326 0.12 -6.60 -28.92
N GLU A 327 1.45 -6.52 -28.83
CA GLU A 327 2.37 -7.68 -28.80
C GLU A 327 2.91 -7.94 -27.38
N PRO A 328 3.26 -9.19 -27.02
CA PRO A 328 3.87 -9.49 -25.74
C PRO A 328 5.31 -8.97 -25.64
N TYR A 329 5.72 -8.59 -24.43
CA TYR A 329 7.11 -8.27 -24.11
C TYR A 329 7.88 -9.54 -23.69
N THR A 330 9.10 -9.72 -24.20
CA THR A 330 9.97 -10.84 -23.81
C THR A 330 10.84 -10.46 -22.61
N VAL A 331 10.58 -11.08 -21.46
CA VAL A 331 11.41 -10.95 -20.26
C VAL A 331 12.58 -11.95 -20.33
N PRO A 332 13.84 -11.51 -20.19
CA PRO A 332 14.99 -12.41 -20.22
C PRO A 332 15.01 -13.36 -19.02
N ALA A 333 15.74 -14.47 -19.16
CA ALA A 333 15.86 -15.49 -18.10
C ALA A 333 16.67 -15.02 -16.88
N GLU A 334 17.62 -14.10 -17.08
CA GLU A 334 18.55 -13.61 -16.05
C GLU A 334 18.87 -12.12 -16.23
N GLY A 335 19.54 -11.54 -15.23
CA GLY A 335 20.00 -10.14 -15.25
C GLY A 335 19.03 -9.16 -14.59
N VAL A 336 19.33 -7.88 -14.76
CA VAL A 336 18.48 -6.77 -14.28
C VAL A 336 17.74 -6.20 -15.47
N VAL A 337 16.41 -6.14 -15.37
CA VAL A 337 15.55 -5.51 -16.37
C VAL A 337 15.25 -4.10 -15.91
N GLU A 338 15.70 -3.09 -16.66
CA GLU A 338 15.30 -1.71 -16.42
C GLU A 338 13.78 -1.56 -16.55
N TYR A 339 13.20 -0.58 -15.87
CA TYR A 339 11.77 -0.29 -15.97
C TYR A 339 11.33 -0.11 -17.42
N GLN A 340 10.29 -0.83 -17.81
CA GLN A 340 9.72 -0.74 -19.16
C GLN A 340 8.48 0.15 -19.13
N TYR A 341 8.30 0.95 -20.18
CA TYR A 341 7.17 1.88 -20.29
C TYR A 341 6.41 1.65 -21.58
N PHE A 342 5.09 1.48 -21.47
CA PHE A 342 4.21 1.33 -22.63
C PHE A 342 3.12 2.38 -22.57
N THR A 343 2.94 3.14 -23.66
CA THR A 343 1.90 4.19 -23.75
C THR A 343 0.83 3.74 -24.73
N VAL A 344 -0.40 3.64 -24.24
CA VAL A 344 -1.54 3.12 -24.99
C VAL A 344 -2.63 4.18 -25.05
N ASP A 345 -3.27 4.33 -26.21
CA ASP A 345 -4.44 5.18 -26.39
C ASP A 345 -5.71 4.32 -26.43
N PRO A 346 -6.52 4.29 -25.34
CA PRO A 346 -7.74 3.51 -25.32
C PRO A 346 -8.89 4.15 -26.13
N GLY A 347 -8.71 5.36 -26.67
CA GLY A 347 -9.72 6.07 -27.43
C GLY A 347 -10.82 6.70 -26.56
N PHE A 348 -10.48 7.24 -25.38
CA PHE A 348 -11.46 7.91 -24.52
C PHE A 348 -12.09 9.13 -25.22
N THR A 349 -13.33 9.00 -25.68
CA THR A 349 -14.06 10.10 -26.37
C THR A 349 -14.81 11.03 -25.41
N GLU A 350 -14.97 10.63 -24.15
CA GLU A 350 -15.62 11.37 -23.08
C GLU A 350 -14.85 11.21 -21.77
N ASP A 351 -15.13 12.10 -20.81
CA ASP A 351 -14.53 12.03 -19.48
C ASP A 351 -15.03 10.79 -18.74
N LYS A 352 -14.15 10.11 -18.00
CA LYS A 352 -14.47 8.89 -17.27
C LYS A 352 -14.18 9.03 -15.78
N TRP A 353 -15.05 8.41 -14.98
CA TRP A 353 -14.90 8.27 -13.55
C TRP A 353 -14.69 6.81 -13.21
N VAL A 354 -13.55 6.46 -12.62
CA VAL A 354 -13.16 5.08 -12.33
C VAL A 354 -13.45 4.76 -10.86
N SER A 355 -14.41 3.87 -10.63
CA SER A 355 -14.82 3.40 -9.30
C SER A 355 -14.00 2.20 -8.83
N ALA A 356 -13.49 1.40 -9.75
CA ALA A 356 -12.53 0.34 -9.44
C ALA A 356 -11.56 0.12 -10.60
N SER A 357 -10.34 -0.31 -10.27
CA SER A 357 -9.34 -0.70 -11.25
C SER A 357 -8.47 -1.83 -10.74
N GLU A 358 -8.07 -2.72 -11.64
CA GLU A 358 -7.21 -3.86 -11.35
C GLU A 358 -6.20 -4.04 -12.48
N CYS A 359 -4.91 -4.11 -12.14
CA CYS A 359 -3.89 -4.57 -13.07
C CYS A 359 -3.82 -6.09 -13.01
N LYS A 360 -3.84 -6.75 -14.17
CA LYS A 360 -3.69 -8.20 -14.31
C LYS A 360 -2.38 -8.51 -15.04
N PRO A 361 -1.38 -9.05 -14.32
CA PRO A 361 -0.16 -9.53 -14.96
C PRO A 361 -0.47 -10.64 -15.98
N GLY A 362 0.12 -10.56 -17.17
CA GLY A 362 0.04 -11.64 -18.16
C GLY A 362 0.81 -12.87 -17.70
N SER A 363 1.98 -12.63 -17.09
CA SER A 363 2.90 -13.61 -16.54
C SER A 363 3.29 -13.23 -15.11
N ARG A 364 2.48 -13.66 -14.15
CA ARG A 364 2.68 -13.40 -12.71
C ARG A 364 4.06 -13.82 -12.21
N SER A 365 4.71 -14.81 -12.83
CA SER A 365 6.02 -15.33 -12.43
C SER A 365 7.20 -14.38 -12.69
N VAL A 366 7.01 -13.32 -13.48
CA VAL A 366 8.07 -12.35 -13.82
C VAL A 366 7.67 -10.89 -13.60
N VAL A 367 6.38 -10.57 -13.49
CA VAL A 367 5.92 -9.20 -13.21
C VAL A 367 6.00 -8.92 -11.71
N HIS A 368 6.89 -8.01 -11.30
CA HIS A 368 7.02 -7.59 -9.91
C HIS A 368 6.11 -6.42 -9.55
N HIS A 369 5.94 -5.43 -10.43
CA HIS A 369 4.83 -4.48 -10.30
C HIS A 369 4.40 -3.88 -11.63
N ILE A 370 3.17 -3.39 -11.63
CA ILE A 370 2.57 -2.59 -12.71
C ILE A 370 2.03 -1.32 -12.08
N PHE A 371 2.39 -0.17 -12.64
CA PHE A 371 1.71 1.08 -12.36
C PHE A 371 1.08 1.63 -13.64
N VAL A 372 -0.16 2.10 -13.53
CA VAL A 372 -0.90 2.69 -14.66
C VAL A 372 -1.17 4.15 -14.35
N PHE A 373 -0.60 5.01 -15.17
CA PHE A 373 -0.75 6.46 -15.10
C PHE A 373 -1.64 6.96 -16.22
N VAL A 374 -2.46 7.96 -15.91
CA VAL A 374 -3.20 8.75 -16.89
C VAL A 374 -2.31 9.88 -17.36
N GLN A 375 -2.16 10.00 -18.68
CA GLN A 375 -1.56 11.13 -19.36
C GLN A 375 -2.68 11.93 -20.05
N PRO A 376 -3.12 13.08 -19.51
CA PRO A 376 -4.12 13.94 -20.14
C PRO A 376 -3.67 14.47 -21.51
N PRO A 377 -4.61 14.86 -22.38
CA PRO A 377 -4.27 15.57 -23.63
C PRO A 377 -3.37 16.78 -23.38
N GLY A 378 -2.35 16.96 -24.23
CA GLY A 378 -1.43 18.10 -24.16
C GLY A 378 -0.40 18.05 -23.02
N ALA A 379 -0.46 17.05 -22.12
CA ALA A 379 0.47 16.89 -21.00
C ALA A 379 1.93 16.58 -21.42
N ASP A 380 2.13 16.19 -22.67
CA ASP A 380 3.42 15.95 -23.33
C ASP A 380 3.98 17.19 -24.04
N GLY A 381 3.26 18.32 -24.01
CA GLY A 381 3.66 19.56 -24.68
C GLY A 381 3.59 19.51 -26.20
N GLU A 382 2.94 18.49 -26.78
CA GLU A 382 2.90 18.26 -28.23
C GLU A 382 2.05 19.29 -28.99
N GLU A 383 1.08 19.93 -28.33
CA GLU A 383 0.19 20.91 -28.96
C GLU A 383 0.90 22.19 -29.47
N ALA A 384 2.14 22.45 -29.02
CA ALA A 384 2.93 23.61 -29.44
C ALA A 384 3.88 23.33 -30.63
N MET A 385 3.96 22.08 -31.12
CA MET A 385 5.02 21.64 -32.05
C MET A 385 4.43 20.86 -33.23
N GLY A 386 4.85 21.17 -34.47
CA GLY A 386 4.40 20.48 -35.68
C GLY A 386 5.53 19.81 -36.46
N GLY A 387 5.23 18.70 -37.14
CA GLY A 387 6.10 18.08 -38.15
C GLY A 387 7.19 17.15 -37.60
N GLU A 388 8.31 17.07 -38.33
CA GLU A 388 9.47 16.16 -38.12
C GLU A 388 10.16 16.34 -36.75
N GLU A 389 10.05 17.53 -36.16
CA GLU A 389 10.58 17.87 -34.84
C GLU A 389 9.81 17.15 -33.71
N LEU A 390 8.49 17.00 -33.88
CA LEU A 390 7.63 16.27 -32.96
C LEU A 390 7.96 14.77 -33.00
N GLU A 391 8.23 14.22 -34.18
CA GLU A 391 8.57 12.80 -34.37
C GLU A 391 9.94 12.46 -33.77
N LYS A 392 10.95 13.31 -33.97
CA LYS A 392 12.27 13.15 -33.33
C LYS A 392 12.20 13.25 -31.80
N GLN A 393 11.44 14.20 -31.25
CA GLN A 393 11.26 14.29 -29.80
C GLN A 393 10.46 13.11 -29.24
N ARG A 394 9.48 12.58 -29.97
CA ARG A 394 8.77 11.34 -29.59
C ARG A 394 9.72 10.17 -29.54
N GLU A 395 10.55 9.98 -30.56
CA GLU A 395 11.56 8.92 -30.57
C GLU A 395 12.59 9.11 -29.45
N GLU A 396 13.07 10.33 -29.21
CA GLU A 396 14.07 10.60 -28.17
C GLU A 396 13.50 10.42 -26.76
N ARG A 397 12.28 10.89 -26.49
CA ARG A 397 11.59 10.63 -25.21
C ARG A 397 11.23 9.16 -25.02
N HIS A 398 10.82 8.47 -26.08
CA HIS A 398 10.59 7.03 -26.05
C HIS A 398 11.89 6.28 -25.73
N ARG A 399 13.00 6.62 -26.40
CA ARG A 399 14.33 6.07 -26.11
C ARG A 399 14.81 6.41 -24.70
N ALA A 400 14.59 7.64 -24.22
CA ALA A 400 14.94 8.04 -22.86
C ALA A 400 14.16 7.23 -21.82
N ARG A 401 12.82 7.11 -21.97
CA ARG A 401 11.99 6.26 -21.11
C ARG A 401 12.40 4.79 -21.16
N GLN A 402 12.74 4.26 -22.33
CA GLN A 402 13.24 2.90 -22.49
C GLN A 402 14.61 2.66 -21.84
N ARG A 403 15.40 3.72 -21.61
CA ARG A 403 16.68 3.68 -20.86
C ARG A 403 16.51 4.02 -19.38
N GLY A 404 15.27 4.14 -18.89
CA GLY A 404 14.98 4.62 -17.53
C GLY A 404 15.43 6.07 -17.27
N GLU A 405 15.73 6.86 -18.29
CA GLU A 405 16.15 8.26 -18.20
C GLU A 405 14.92 9.18 -18.24
N GLY A 406 14.72 9.98 -17.20
CA GLY A 406 13.63 10.96 -17.12
C GLY A 406 12.33 10.32 -16.64
N GLY A 407 12.36 9.75 -15.43
CA GLY A 407 11.23 9.13 -14.76
C GLY A 407 9.91 9.85 -15.02
N ILE A 408 8.80 9.09 -15.03
CA ILE A 408 7.45 9.66 -15.02
C ILE A 408 7.50 10.81 -14.04
N GLY A 409 7.12 12.02 -14.45
CA GLY A 409 7.18 13.21 -13.61
C GLY A 409 6.30 13.07 -12.37
N LEU A 410 6.72 12.22 -11.43
CA LEU A 410 6.18 11.98 -10.11
C LEU A 410 6.50 13.26 -9.34
N GLY A 411 5.63 14.25 -9.54
CA GLY A 411 5.80 15.62 -9.07
C GLY A 411 5.50 16.73 -10.08
N SER A 412 5.35 16.45 -11.39
CA SER A 412 5.05 17.48 -12.40
C SER A 412 3.56 17.83 -12.53
N GLY A 413 2.68 17.16 -11.77
CA GLY A 413 1.23 17.39 -11.82
C GLY A 413 0.53 16.99 -13.12
N SER A 414 1.26 16.42 -14.09
CA SER A 414 0.74 16.12 -15.43
C SER A 414 0.43 14.65 -15.69
N THR A 415 0.73 13.73 -14.75
CA THR A 415 0.31 12.32 -14.84
C THR A 415 -0.25 11.84 -13.50
N LYS A 416 -1.37 11.10 -13.53
CA LYS A 416 -2.08 10.63 -12.32
C LYS A 416 -2.05 9.11 -12.24
N LEU A 417 -1.56 8.53 -11.14
CA LEU A 417 -1.65 7.08 -10.90
C LEU A 417 -3.12 6.70 -10.65
N ILE A 418 -3.65 5.76 -11.44
CA ILE A 418 -5.03 5.29 -11.29
C ILE A 418 -5.12 3.82 -10.88
N CYS A 419 -4.06 3.04 -11.10
CA CYS A 419 -4.01 1.65 -10.69
C CYS A 419 -2.56 1.23 -10.43
N GLY A 420 -2.36 0.37 -9.44
CA GLY A 420 -1.07 -0.24 -9.15
C GLY A 420 -1.25 -1.65 -8.64
N THR A 421 -0.38 -2.57 -9.06
CA THR A 421 -0.29 -3.91 -8.45
C THR A 421 1.16 -4.27 -8.19
N ALA A 422 1.38 -4.90 -7.05
CA ALA A 422 2.56 -5.69 -6.73
C ALA A 422 2.06 -7.03 -6.14
N PRO A 423 2.90 -8.06 -5.95
CA PRO A 423 2.53 -9.25 -5.21
C PRO A 423 1.77 -8.91 -3.92
N GLY A 424 0.59 -9.52 -3.73
CA GLY A 424 -0.24 -9.33 -2.53
C GLY A 424 -1.03 -8.00 -2.43
N VAL A 425 -0.90 -7.09 -3.39
CA VAL A 425 -1.69 -5.85 -3.42
C VAL A 425 -3.08 -6.15 -4.02
N PRO A 426 -4.19 -5.91 -3.28
CA PRO A 426 -5.54 -6.09 -3.81
C PRO A 426 -5.88 -5.03 -4.87
N PRO A 427 -6.92 -5.24 -5.69
CA PRO A 427 -7.37 -4.24 -6.65
C PRO A 427 -7.80 -2.94 -5.95
N PHE A 428 -7.79 -1.85 -6.69
CA PHE A 428 -8.30 -0.57 -6.20
C PHE A 428 -9.82 -0.61 -6.31
N VAL A 429 -10.50 -0.83 -5.19
CA VAL A 429 -11.96 -0.72 -5.09
C VAL A 429 -12.26 0.48 -4.21
N ASN A 430 -12.72 1.56 -4.83
CA ASN A 430 -12.90 2.83 -4.15
C ASN A 430 -14.17 2.82 -3.30
N PRO A 431 -14.24 3.60 -2.21
CA PRO A 431 -15.49 3.83 -1.49
C PRO A 431 -16.60 4.31 -2.43
N GLU A 432 -17.84 3.98 -2.10
CA GLU A 432 -19.01 4.37 -2.89
C GLU A 432 -19.01 5.89 -3.16
N GLY A 433 -19.20 6.29 -4.42
CA GLY A 433 -19.18 7.70 -4.83
C GLY A 433 -17.80 8.37 -4.93
N MET A 434 -16.72 7.68 -4.56
CA MET A 434 -15.35 8.20 -4.75
C MET A 434 -14.71 7.56 -5.99
N CYS A 435 -14.14 8.35 -6.89
CA CYS A 435 -13.63 7.86 -8.17
C CYS A 435 -12.33 8.55 -8.61
N PHE A 436 -11.46 7.86 -9.33
CA PHE A 436 -10.41 8.54 -10.10
C PHE A 436 -11.00 9.19 -11.34
N PHE A 437 -10.49 10.35 -11.75
CA PHE A 437 -10.92 11.04 -12.97
C PHE A 437 -9.95 10.84 -14.13
N ILE A 438 -10.48 10.47 -15.29
CA ILE A 438 -9.74 10.38 -16.55
C ILE A 438 -10.37 11.36 -17.55
N PRO A 439 -9.67 12.44 -17.93
CA PRO A 439 -10.14 13.35 -18.97
C PRO A 439 -10.27 12.65 -20.32
N LYS A 440 -11.23 13.06 -21.15
CA LYS A 440 -11.33 12.63 -22.54
C LYS A 440 -10.02 12.86 -23.30
N GLY A 441 -9.68 11.95 -24.22
CA GLY A 441 -8.46 11.97 -25.02
C GLY A 441 -7.18 11.61 -24.27
N SER A 442 -7.28 11.20 -23.00
CA SER A 442 -6.10 10.77 -22.23
C SER A 442 -5.54 9.45 -22.75
N LYS A 443 -4.22 9.28 -22.61
CA LYS A 443 -3.53 8.00 -22.80
C LYS A 443 -3.24 7.35 -21.46
N LEU A 444 -2.98 6.05 -21.47
CA LEU A 444 -2.51 5.30 -20.32
C LEU A 444 -1.04 4.94 -20.49
N ILE A 445 -0.24 5.14 -19.43
CA ILE A 445 1.16 4.75 -19.38
C ILE A 445 1.29 3.60 -18.40
N PHE A 446 1.66 2.43 -18.89
CA PHE A 446 2.07 1.28 -18.09
C PHE A 446 3.55 1.41 -17.77
N GLN A 447 3.89 1.43 -16.49
CA GLN A 447 5.25 1.24 -16.00
C GLN A 447 5.35 -0.18 -15.45
N MET A 448 6.20 -0.98 -16.07
CA MET A 448 6.39 -2.40 -15.79
C MET A 448 7.77 -2.61 -15.17
N HIS A 449 7.79 -3.30 -14.04
CA HIS A 449 9.04 -3.80 -13.44
C HIS A 449 9.01 -5.32 -13.41
N TYR A 450 10.00 -5.92 -14.06
CA TYR A 450 10.14 -7.36 -14.19
C TYR A 450 11.28 -7.90 -13.32
N THR A 451 11.09 -9.08 -12.78
CA THR A 451 12.13 -9.86 -12.08
C THR A 451 12.32 -11.17 -12.83
N PRO A 452 13.47 -11.38 -13.49
CA PRO A 452 13.79 -12.65 -14.12
C PRO A 452 13.76 -13.81 -13.14
N ASN A 453 13.33 -14.99 -13.60
CA ASN A 453 13.11 -16.16 -12.75
C ASN A 453 13.91 -17.40 -13.18
N GLY A 454 14.91 -17.23 -14.05
CA GLY A 454 15.72 -18.31 -14.61
C GLY A 454 15.15 -18.90 -15.91
N SER A 455 14.08 -18.36 -16.49
CA SER A 455 13.54 -18.77 -17.79
C SER A 455 12.97 -17.58 -18.57
N GLU A 456 13.22 -17.55 -19.88
CA GLU A 456 12.64 -16.53 -20.77
C GLU A 456 11.10 -16.65 -20.73
N THR A 457 10.43 -15.53 -20.50
CA THR A 457 8.97 -15.50 -20.28
C THR A 457 8.34 -14.37 -21.07
N LEU A 458 7.27 -14.66 -21.80
CA LEU A 458 6.46 -13.63 -22.47
C LEU A 458 5.45 -13.03 -21.50
N ASP A 459 5.32 -11.71 -21.45
CA ASP A 459 4.29 -11.02 -20.67
C ASP A 459 3.42 -10.15 -21.58
N ARG A 460 2.11 -10.18 -21.33
CA ARG A 460 1.15 -9.24 -21.91
C ARG A 460 0.14 -8.83 -20.86
N SER A 461 0.59 -7.95 -19.97
CA SER A 461 -0.22 -7.44 -18.87
C SER A 461 -1.31 -6.47 -19.34
N CYS A 462 -2.37 -6.32 -18.55
CA CYS A 462 -3.47 -5.39 -18.81
C CYS A 462 -3.99 -4.71 -17.54
N VAL A 463 -4.84 -3.70 -17.73
CA VAL A 463 -5.63 -3.06 -16.68
C VAL A 463 -7.12 -3.16 -17.02
N GLY A 464 -7.93 -3.59 -16.06
CA GLY A 464 -9.38 -3.48 -16.09
C GLY A 464 -9.83 -2.20 -15.38
N LEU A 465 -10.78 -1.47 -15.98
CA LEU A 465 -11.38 -0.25 -15.44
C LEU A 465 -12.88 -0.43 -15.31
N LYS A 466 -13.41 -0.18 -14.11
CA LYS A 466 -14.84 -0.06 -13.85
C LYS A 466 -15.22 1.41 -13.77
N PHE A 467 -16.20 1.82 -14.56
CA PHE A 467 -16.68 3.20 -14.58
C PHE A 467 -17.88 3.41 -13.65
N ALA A 468 -17.96 4.59 -13.05
CA ALA A 468 -19.15 5.09 -12.37
C ALA A 468 -19.97 5.97 -13.30
N ASP A 469 -21.29 6.01 -13.06
CA ASP A 469 -22.14 7.05 -13.63
C ASP A 469 -21.75 8.39 -12.97
N PRO A 470 -21.45 9.46 -13.75
CA PRO A 470 -21.12 10.78 -13.20
C PRO A 470 -22.12 11.29 -12.16
N LYS A 471 -23.41 10.90 -12.26
CA LYS A 471 -24.45 11.30 -11.30
C LYS A 471 -24.27 10.67 -9.92
N ASP A 472 -23.52 9.58 -9.82
CA ASP A 472 -23.27 8.81 -8.59
C ASP A 472 -21.90 9.16 -7.98
N VAL A 473 -21.07 9.90 -8.71
CA VAL A 473 -19.81 10.46 -8.21
C VAL A 473 -20.08 11.57 -7.22
N ARG A 474 -19.25 11.61 -6.19
CA ARG A 474 -19.36 12.52 -5.06
C ARG A 474 -18.02 13.12 -4.66
N ALA A 475 -16.92 12.41 -4.89
CA ALA A 475 -15.57 12.93 -4.73
C ALA A 475 -14.60 12.33 -5.76
N GLU A 476 -13.60 13.11 -6.14
CA GLU A 476 -12.44 12.58 -6.87
C GLU A 476 -11.45 11.98 -5.86
N ILE A 477 -10.73 10.92 -6.25
CA ILE A 477 -9.58 10.42 -5.51
C ILE A 477 -8.32 10.93 -6.19
N GLU A 478 -7.42 11.48 -5.40
CA GLU A 478 -6.08 11.88 -5.81
C GLU A 478 -5.03 11.07 -5.04
N MET A 479 -3.98 10.65 -5.74
CA MET A 479 -2.75 10.18 -5.12
C MET A 479 -1.83 11.38 -4.90
N ASP A 480 -1.38 11.58 -3.66
CA ASP A 480 -0.47 12.66 -3.29
C ASP A 480 0.68 12.12 -2.44
N MET A 481 1.69 12.94 -2.20
CA MET A 481 2.98 12.52 -1.65
C MET A 481 3.49 13.48 -0.57
N ALA A 482 4.05 12.90 0.48
CA ALA A 482 5.05 13.55 1.32
C ALA A 482 6.43 13.09 0.86
N ILE A 483 7.20 13.97 0.23
CA ILE A 483 8.44 13.62 -0.49
C ILE A 483 9.62 14.49 -0.05
N ASN A 484 10.83 13.95 -0.09
CA ASN A 484 12.07 14.68 0.14
C ASN A 484 13.15 14.27 -0.87
N PHE A 485 13.50 15.16 -1.79
CA PHE A 485 14.56 14.95 -2.80
C PHE A 485 15.98 15.26 -2.29
N ALA A 486 16.11 15.94 -1.15
CA ALA A 486 17.35 16.60 -0.74
C ALA A 486 18.10 15.86 0.39
N PHE A 487 18.00 14.53 0.46
CA PHE A 487 18.71 13.73 1.46
C PHE A 487 19.98 13.07 0.92
N GLN A 488 20.87 12.70 1.84
CA GLN A 488 22.01 11.85 1.56
C GLN A 488 22.23 10.90 2.73
N ILE A 489 22.18 9.59 2.46
CA ILE A 489 22.48 8.55 3.43
C ILE A 489 24.01 8.35 3.46
N PRO A 490 24.67 8.50 4.61
CA PRO A 490 26.11 8.26 4.72
C PRO A 490 26.49 6.80 4.44
N ALA A 491 27.70 6.57 3.96
CA ALA A 491 28.28 5.23 3.86
C ALA A 491 28.33 4.55 5.24
N GLY A 492 28.02 3.26 5.31
CA GLY A 492 28.06 2.45 6.53
C GLY A 492 27.02 2.77 7.60
N ALA A 493 26.10 3.71 7.36
CA ALA A 493 25.08 4.08 8.35
C ALA A 493 24.01 2.99 8.46
N ASP A 494 23.80 2.44 9.65
CA ASP A 494 22.87 1.33 9.89
C ASP A 494 21.41 1.77 10.14
N ASN A 495 21.16 3.03 10.48
CA ASN A 495 19.83 3.53 10.81
C ASN A 495 19.70 5.05 10.59
N HIS A 496 19.89 5.51 9.35
CA HIS A 496 19.86 6.92 9.00
C HIS A 496 18.42 7.45 8.83
N PRO A 497 17.98 8.47 9.59
CA PRO A 497 16.63 9.02 9.48
C PRO A 497 16.51 10.04 8.33
N VAL A 498 15.39 10.01 7.62
CA VAL A 498 15.00 11.02 6.63
C VAL A 498 13.53 11.39 6.84
N GLU A 499 13.25 12.68 6.84
CA GLU A 499 11.90 13.20 7.04
C GLU A 499 11.33 13.81 5.76
N SER A 500 10.03 13.71 5.57
CA SER A 500 9.29 14.47 4.57
C SER A 500 7.98 15.01 5.14
N THR A 501 7.37 15.99 4.48
CA THR A 501 6.13 16.61 4.96
C THR A 501 5.25 17.01 3.79
N HIS A 502 3.96 16.74 3.93
CA HIS A 502 2.90 17.28 3.07
C HIS A 502 1.99 18.19 3.90
N LYS A 503 1.57 19.34 3.37
CA LYS A 503 0.67 20.28 4.07
C LYS A 503 -0.72 20.27 3.43
N PHE A 504 -1.75 20.15 4.26
CA PHE A 504 -3.13 20.24 3.81
C PHE A 504 -3.62 21.70 3.89
N ASP A 505 -3.89 22.32 2.74
CA ASP A 505 -4.43 23.69 2.71
C ASP A 505 -5.96 23.74 2.82
N ARG A 506 -6.63 22.60 2.68
CA ARG A 506 -8.06 22.40 2.91
C ARG A 506 -8.30 21.17 3.78
N ALA A 507 -9.52 21.04 4.29
CA ALA A 507 -9.94 19.78 4.89
C ALA A 507 -9.92 18.68 3.83
N THR A 508 -9.38 17.52 4.16
CA THR A 508 -9.13 16.41 3.22
C THR A 508 -9.28 15.09 3.97
N GLU A 509 -9.92 14.08 3.38
CA GLU A 509 -9.88 12.74 3.95
C GLU A 509 -8.73 11.93 3.36
N ILE A 510 -7.93 11.32 4.23
CA ILE A 510 -6.89 10.37 3.86
C ILE A 510 -7.53 8.98 3.82
N LEU A 511 -7.38 8.28 2.69
CA LEU A 511 -8.03 7.00 2.40
C LEU A 511 -7.06 5.82 2.55
N SER A 512 -5.81 5.99 2.15
CA SER A 512 -4.79 4.96 2.24
C SER A 512 -3.39 5.56 2.39
N LEU A 513 -2.44 4.74 2.83
CA LEU A 513 -1.04 5.11 3.01
C LEU A 513 -0.16 4.06 2.32
N THR A 514 0.84 4.49 1.55
CA THR A 514 1.73 3.60 0.80
C THR A 514 3.18 4.08 0.94
N PRO A 515 3.95 3.54 1.90
CA PRO A 515 5.37 3.91 2.05
C PRO A 515 6.16 3.38 0.86
N HIS A 516 7.12 4.16 0.37
CA HIS A 516 8.01 3.77 -0.72
C HIS A 516 9.45 4.23 -0.46
N MET A 517 10.36 3.25 -0.51
CA MET A 517 11.82 3.33 -0.39
C MET A 517 12.44 2.18 -1.20
N HIS A 518 13.72 2.25 -1.54
CA HIS A 518 14.45 1.18 -2.23
C HIS A 518 15.13 0.19 -1.26
N LEU A 519 16.26 -0.41 -1.67
CA LEU A 519 16.92 -1.54 -1.01
C LEU A 519 17.42 -1.25 0.41
N ARG A 520 17.58 0.01 0.79
CA ARG A 520 18.06 0.41 2.12
C ARG A 520 16.93 0.79 3.05
N GLY A 521 15.68 0.84 2.57
CA GLY A 521 14.53 1.14 3.41
C GLY A 521 14.42 0.17 4.60
N LYS A 522 14.40 0.71 5.82
CA LYS A 522 14.39 -0.07 7.07
C LYS A 522 13.08 0.06 7.84
N SER A 523 12.56 1.29 7.96
CA SER A 523 11.28 1.56 8.59
C SER A 523 10.64 2.83 8.06
N PHE A 524 9.32 2.95 8.20
CA PHE A 524 8.55 4.11 7.75
C PHE A 524 7.42 4.44 8.74
N ARG A 525 7.19 5.72 9.03
CA ARG A 525 6.08 6.16 9.89
C ARG A 525 5.36 7.35 9.28
N TYR A 526 4.03 7.38 9.44
CA TYR A 526 3.16 8.49 9.06
C TYR A 526 2.52 9.11 10.32
N ASP A 527 2.72 10.41 10.50
CA ASP A 527 2.13 11.20 11.57
C ASP A 527 1.29 12.33 10.99
N LEU A 528 0.03 12.42 11.41
CA LEU A 528 -0.81 13.59 11.16
C LEU A 528 -0.61 14.59 12.30
N VAL A 529 -0.07 15.75 11.98
CA VAL A 529 0.14 16.86 12.90
C VAL A 529 -0.92 17.94 12.62
N TYR A 530 -1.76 18.22 13.60
CA TYR A 530 -2.82 19.21 13.52
C TYR A 530 -2.28 20.64 13.64
N ALA A 531 -3.08 21.63 13.25
CA ALA A 531 -2.69 23.04 13.28
C ALA A 531 -2.36 23.57 14.70
N ASP A 532 -2.86 22.91 15.75
CA ASP A 532 -2.57 23.21 17.16
C ASP A 532 -1.27 22.54 17.67
N GLY A 533 -0.59 21.75 16.82
CA GLY A 533 0.61 20.99 17.16
C GLY A 533 0.36 19.59 17.70
N THR A 534 -0.89 19.19 17.92
CA THR A 534 -1.24 17.82 18.35
C THR A 534 -0.82 16.81 17.27
N ARG A 535 -0.28 15.65 17.67
CA ARG A 535 0.18 14.59 16.77
C ARG A 535 -0.67 13.33 16.92
N LYS A 536 -1.00 12.70 15.79
CA LYS A 536 -1.61 11.36 15.71
C LYS A 536 -0.81 10.50 14.73
N THR A 537 -0.17 9.44 15.20
CA THR A 537 0.44 8.44 14.32
C THR A 537 -0.67 7.66 13.62
N LEU A 538 -0.67 7.70 12.29
CA LEU A 538 -1.64 6.99 11.46
C LEU A 538 -1.19 5.56 11.17
N MET A 539 0.11 5.37 10.95
CA MET A 539 0.70 4.09 10.61
C MET A 539 2.19 4.08 10.91
N GLU A 540 2.71 2.92 11.27
CA GLU A 540 4.13 2.65 11.40
C GLU A 540 4.43 1.29 10.75
N VAL A 541 5.46 1.23 9.92
CA VAL A 541 6.04 0.03 9.34
C VAL A 541 7.44 -0.12 9.93
N PRO A 542 7.60 -0.82 11.07
CA PRO A 542 8.88 -0.92 11.77
C PRO A 542 9.92 -1.79 11.05
N ARG A 543 9.48 -2.63 10.10
CA ARG A 543 10.32 -3.50 9.28
C ARG A 543 9.86 -3.37 7.82
N TYR A 544 10.30 -2.30 7.17
CA TYR A 544 9.99 -2.09 5.76
C TYR A 544 10.70 -3.14 4.91
N ASP A 545 10.02 -3.59 3.85
CA ASP A 545 10.55 -4.54 2.88
C ASP A 545 10.29 -4.03 1.47
N PHE A 546 11.35 -3.89 0.67
CA PHE A 546 11.28 -3.35 -0.69
C PHE A 546 10.45 -4.22 -1.65
N ASN A 547 10.39 -5.53 -1.43
CA ASN A 547 9.60 -6.45 -2.25
C ASN A 547 8.10 -6.35 -1.92
N TRP A 548 7.74 -5.79 -0.74
CA TRP A 548 6.36 -5.66 -0.27
C TRP A 548 5.95 -4.20 -0.09
N GLN A 549 5.74 -3.51 -1.20
CA GLN A 549 5.26 -2.11 -1.25
C GLN A 549 3.74 -2.04 -1.10
N ILE A 550 3.26 -2.42 0.09
CA ILE A 550 1.84 -2.57 0.39
C ILE A 550 1.16 -1.21 0.49
N THR A 551 0.00 -1.07 -0.15
CA THR A 551 -0.96 0.02 0.12
C THR A 551 -1.83 -0.38 1.30
N TYR A 552 -1.77 0.41 2.37
CA TYR A 552 -2.53 0.19 3.60
C TYR A 552 -3.84 1.01 3.53
N GLN A 553 -4.96 0.34 3.29
CA GLN A 553 -6.27 0.98 3.12
C GLN A 553 -6.90 1.22 4.48
N LEU A 554 -7.12 2.47 4.88
CA LEU A 554 -7.69 2.79 6.18
C LEU A 554 -9.13 2.21 6.28
N ALA A 555 -9.42 1.56 7.41
CA ALA A 555 -10.74 1.02 7.73
C ALA A 555 -11.82 2.10 7.63
N GLU A 556 -11.48 3.28 8.15
CA GLU A 556 -12.27 4.51 8.05
C GLU A 556 -11.33 5.63 7.58
N PRO A 557 -11.77 6.47 6.62
CA PRO A 557 -11.01 7.65 6.22
C PRO A 557 -10.63 8.53 7.41
N VAL A 558 -9.44 9.13 7.36
CA VAL A 558 -8.97 10.05 8.41
C VAL A 558 -9.06 11.48 7.90
N LEU A 559 -9.88 12.31 8.56
CA LEU A 559 -9.97 13.72 8.26
C LEU A 559 -8.70 14.47 8.71
N ALA A 560 -8.04 15.12 7.77
CA ALA A 560 -6.99 16.11 7.97
C ALA A 560 -7.59 17.51 7.76
N PRO A 561 -7.86 18.29 8.83
CA PRO A 561 -8.34 19.66 8.69
C PRO A 561 -7.32 20.56 7.97
N ALA A 562 -7.81 21.66 7.38
CA ALA A 562 -6.93 22.69 6.81
C ALA A 562 -5.89 23.18 7.83
N GLY A 563 -4.64 23.32 7.39
CA GLY A 563 -3.49 23.66 8.22
C GLY A 563 -2.80 22.46 8.87
N SER A 564 -3.36 21.25 8.76
CA SER A 564 -2.67 20.03 9.21
C SER A 564 -1.49 19.68 8.29
N ARG A 565 -0.58 18.85 8.79
CA ARG A 565 0.58 18.34 8.04
C ARG A 565 0.67 16.83 8.20
N LEU A 566 0.89 16.12 7.11
CA LEU A 566 1.30 14.72 7.14
C LEU A 566 2.83 14.68 7.13
N GLU A 567 3.42 14.34 8.28
CA GLU A 567 4.86 14.15 8.42
C GLU A 567 5.19 12.67 8.25
N CYS A 568 6.21 12.36 7.46
CA CYS A 568 6.71 11.01 7.29
C CYS A 568 8.15 10.92 7.80
N LEU A 569 8.46 9.83 8.50
CA LEU A 569 9.81 9.51 8.97
C LEU A 569 10.22 8.15 8.43
N ALA A 570 11.25 8.13 7.61
CA ALA A 570 11.90 6.95 7.09
C ALA A 570 13.23 6.70 7.79
N HIS A 571 13.64 5.44 7.93
CA HIS A 571 15.02 5.09 8.27
C HIS A 571 15.61 4.21 7.18
N PHE A 572 16.91 4.39 6.92
CA PHE A 572 17.68 3.63 5.94
C PHE A 572 18.87 2.90 6.56
N ASP A 573 19.15 1.69 6.08
CA ASP A 573 20.28 0.85 6.44
C ASP A 573 21.26 0.73 5.26
N ASN A 574 22.28 1.59 5.26
CA ASN A 574 23.40 1.58 4.32
C ASN A 574 24.66 0.90 4.92
N SER A 575 24.50 0.01 5.90
CA SER A 575 25.59 -0.76 6.48
C SER A 575 25.93 -2.02 5.67
N GLU A 576 27.06 -2.66 5.99
CA GLU A 576 27.46 -3.96 5.41
C GLU A 576 26.55 -5.12 5.85
N GLU A 577 25.81 -4.95 6.96
CA GLU A 577 24.88 -5.97 7.48
C GLU A 577 23.58 -6.04 6.66
N ASN A 578 23.23 -4.97 5.94
CA ASN A 578 22.15 -5.02 4.96
C ASN A 578 22.63 -5.74 3.70
N LEU A 579 22.39 -7.05 3.59
CA LEU A 579 22.84 -7.84 2.44
C LEU A 579 22.18 -7.45 1.11
N ALA A 580 21.06 -6.70 1.14
CA ALA A 580 20.46 -6.13 -0.05
C ALA A 580 21.18 -4.86 -0.53
N ASN A 581 22.10 -4.29 0.28
CA ASN A 581 22.87 -3.11 -0.07
C ASN A 581 23.90 -3.43 -1.16
N PRO A 582 23.81 -2.82 -2.36
CA PRO A 582 24.73 -3.12 -3.45
C PRO A 582 26.14 -2.56 -3.23
N ASP A 583 26.30 -1.52 -2.41
CA ASP A 583 27.61 -0.92 -2.09
C ASP A 583 27.51 -0.09 -0.79
N PRO A 584 27.82 -0.68 0.38
CA PRO A 584 27.76 0.02 1.67
C PRO A 584 28.85 1.08 1.86
N THR A 585 29.88 1.08 1.01
CA THR A 585 31.03 1.99 1.13
C THR A 585 30.76 3.38 0.55
N LYS A 586 29.66 3.55 -0.20
CA LYS A 586 29.30 4.80 -0.84
C LYS A 586 28.14 5.50 -0.15
N PRO A 587 28.15 6.85 -0.09
CA PRO A 587 26.97 7.60 0.26
C PRO A 587 25.93 7.50 -0.87
N VAL A 588 24.65 7.55 -0.51
CA VAL A 588 23.52 7.39 -1.44
C VAL A 588 22.59 8.59 -1.35
N ARG A 589 21.97 8.97 -2.47
CA ARG A 589 21.06 10.12 -2.58
C ARG A 589 19.77 9.70 -3.29
N TRP A 590 18.85 10.65 -3.43
CA TRP A 590 17.68 10.48 -4.28
C TRP A 590 18.06 10.00 -5.69
N GLY A 591 17.36 9.00 -6.19
CA GLY A 591 17.46 8.56 -7.58
C GLY A 591 16.39 7.54 -7.95
N ASP A 592 16.17 7.35 -9.26
CA ASP A 592 15.09 6.52 -9.78
C ASP A 592 15.43 5.02 -9.74
N GLN A 593 16.72 4.69 -9.68
CA GLN A 593 17.18 3.31 -9.75
C GLN A 593 17.15 2.64 -8.38
N THR A 594 16.87 1.33 -8.36
CA THR A 594 16.75 0.52 -7.15
C THR A 594 18.03 0.53 -6.28
N TRP A 595 19.21 0.76 -6.86
CA TRP A 595 20.48 0.90 -6.12
C TRP A 595 20.76 2.32 -5.60
N GLU A 596 20.02 3.32 -6.07
CA GLU A 596 19.91 4.65 -5.48
C GLU A 596 18.86 4.60 -4.35
N GLU A 597 18.28 5.74 -3.93
CA GLU A 597 17.19 5.71 -2.96
C GLU A 597 16.04 6.67 -3.24
N MET A 598 14.89 6.37 -2.66
CA MET A 598 13.72 7.25 -2.61
C MET A 598 13.18 7.33 -1.20
N MET A 599 12.54 8.46 -0.89
CA MET A 599 11.74 8.62 0.32
C MET A 599 10.40 9.24 -0.06
N ILE A 600 9.38 8.39 -0.19
CA ILE A 600 8.03 8.83 -0.54
C ILE A 600 7.02 8.24 0.42
N GLY A 601 6.31 9.12 1.11
CA GLY A 601 5.08 8.79 1.81
C GLY A 601 3.89 9.03 0.91
N TRP A 602 3.57 8.08 0.03
CA TRP A 602 2.35 8.19 -0.78
C TRP A 602 1.11 8.03 0.09
N PHE A 603 0.03 8.71 -0.30
CA PHE A 603 -1.28 8.53 0.29
C PHE A 603 -2.38 8.85 -0.73
N ALA A 604 -3.46 8.07 -0.69
CA ALA A 604 -4.68 8.44 -1.41
C ALA A 604 -5.48 9.40 -0.55
N LYS A 605 -6.01 10.44 -1.17
CA LYS A 605 -6.88 11.41 -0.52
C LYS A 605 -8.13 11.65 -1.35
N SER A 606 -9.23 12.00 -0.69
CA SER A 606 -10.37 12.58 -1.41
C SER A 606 -10.01 14.01 -1.82
N ALA A 607 -10.02 14.23 -3.13
CA ALA A 607 -10.02 15.54 -3.72
C ALA A 607 -11.47 15.94 -3.93
N ASP A 608 -11.90 16.88 -3.11
CA ASP A 608 -13.23 17.42 -3.16
C ASP A 608 -13.59 17.95 -4.56
N LEU A 609 -14.60 17.35 -5.18
CA LEU A 609 -15.74 18.10 -5.68
C LEU A 609 -16.77 18.17 -4.53
N ASP A 610 -16.46 18.96 -3.51
CA ASP A 610 -17.38 19.41 -2.45
C ASP A 610 -17.90 18.30 -1.49
N PHE A 611 -17.30 18.22 -0.29
CA PHE A 611 -17.64 17.30 0.82
C PHE A 611 -19.12 17.38 1.25
N ASP A 612 -19.88 18.37 0.78
CA ASP A 612 -21.32 18.51 0.99
C ASP A 612 -22.17 17.44 0.25
N SER A 613 -21.57 16.49 -0.49
CA SER A 613 -22.30 15.46 -1.25
C SER A 613 -22.28 14.03 -0.67
N MET A 614 -21.51 13.70 0.39
CA MET A 614 -21.18 12.30 0.77
C MET A 614 -21.65 11.71 2.10
N ALA A 615 -22.61 12.26 2.85
CA ALA A 615 -23.26 11.44 3.89
C ALA A 615 -24.70 11.84 4.22
N PRO A 616 -25.67 10.92 4.08
CA PRO A 616 -26.85 10.95 4.92
C PRO A 616 -26.46 10.59 6.36
N ASP A 617 -26.96 11.39 7.30
CA ASP A 617 -27.06 11.11 8.73
C ASP A 617 -25.88 11.53 9.66
N LYS A 618 -25.72 12.86 9.81
CA LYS A 618 -25.45 13.61 11.07
C LYS A 618 -25.40 15.12 10.78
N THR A 619 -26.48 15.69 10.26
CA THR A 619 -26.55 17.13 9.94
C THR A 619 -26.65 17.99 11.20
N ARG A 620 -26.13 19.24 11.20
CA ARG A 620 -26.37 20.18 12.32
C ARG A 620 -27.87 20.39 12.53
N THR A 621 -28.63 20.27 11.44
CA THR A 621 -30.10 20.28 11.43
C THR A 621 -30.71 19.17 12.29
N ALA A 622 -30.18 17.94 12.26
CA ALA A 622 -30.67 16.84 13.11
C ALA A 622 -30.40 17.10 14.61
N GLY A 623 -29.23 17.63 14.95
CA GLY A 623 -28.90 18.05 16.32
C GLY A 623 -29.81 19.19 16.80
N PHE A 624 -30.04 20.19 15.94
CA PHE A 624 -30.94 21.30 16.19
C PHE A 624 -32.38 20.83 16.47
N LEU A 625 -32.93 19.93 15.65
CA LEU A 625 -34.30 19.41 15.82
C LEU A 625 -34.48 18.69 17.16
N LYS A 626 -33.45 17.97 17.64
CA LYS A 626 -33.46 17.34 18.96
C LYS A 626 -33.52 18.35 20.10
N GLU A 627 -32.84 19.48 19.97
CA GLU A 627 -32.89 20.57 20.96
C GLU A 627 -34.20 21.36 20.89
N ALA A 628 -34.73 21.58 19.68
CA ALA A 628 -36.02 22.22 19.44
C ALA A 628 -37.18 21.43 20.03
N ALA A 629 -37.19 20.10 19.87
CA ALA A 629 -38.17 19.20 20.48
C ALA A 629 -38.17 19.26 22.01
N GLY A 630 -37.04 19.64 22.63
CA GLY A 630 -36.92 19.87 24.06
C GLY A 630 -37.49 21.21 24.54
N GLY A 631 -37.98 22.09 23.66
CA GLY A 631 -38.57 23.40 23.99
C GLY A 631 -37.58 24.44 24.54
N LYS A 632 -36.27 24.18 24.41
CA LYS A 632 -35.20 25.01 25.00
C LYS A 632 -34.75 26.18 24.12
N LEU A 633 -35.02 26.14 22.82
CA LEU A 633 -34.56 27.14 21.86
C LEU A 633 -35.52 28.32 21.79
N LYS A 634 -35.03 29.53 22.11
CA LYS A 634 -35.77 30.80 22.02
C LYS A 634 -34.82 31.92 21.65
N VAL A 635 -35.30 32.92 20.90
CA VAL A 635 -34.55 34.15 20.66
C VAL A 635 -34.38 34.89 21.99
N SER A 636 -33.15 34.89 22.51
CA SER A 636 -32.87 35.58 23.78
C SER A 636 -32.99 37.10 23.65
N LYS A 637 -33.24 37.81 24.77
CA LYS A 637 -33.20 39.28 24.81
C LYS A 637 -31.90 39.86 24.25
N ARG A 638 -30.77 39.15 24.40
CA ARG A 638 -29.48 39.57 23.84
C ARG A 638 -29.49 39.49 22.32
N ILE A 639 -29.95 38.38 21.74
CA ILE A 639 -30.05 38.21 20.28
C ILE A 639 -30.99 39.26 19.69
N GLY A 640 -32.17 39.46 20.29
CA GLY A 640 -33.11 40.47 19.83
C GLY A 640 -32.54 41.90 19.85
N LYS A 641 -31.82 42.28 20.91
CA LYS A 641 -31.15 43.60 21.00
C LYS A 641 -30.04 43.79 19.97
N VAL A 642 -29.29 42.74 19.66
CA VAL A 642 -28.22 42.80 18.65
C VAL A 642 -28.83 42.80 17.24
N ALA A 643 -29.91 42.05 17.01
CA ALA A 643 -30.65 42.02 15.75
C ALA A 643 -31.27 43.39 15.42
N ALA A 644 -31.86 44.06 16.40
CA ALA A 644 -32.36 45.43 16.27
C ALA A 644 -31.26 46.50 16.11
N ARG A 645 -29.99 46.10 16.02
CA ARG A 645 -28.81 46.95 15.79
C ARG A 645 -27.91 46.39 14.68
N ALA A 646 -28.38 45.38 13.96
CA ALA A 646 -27.58 44.57 13.06
C ALA A 646 -26.95 45.40 11.94
N LEU A 647 -27.65 46.43 11.48
CA LEU A 647 -27.23 47.30 10.39
C LEU A 647 -26.43 48.52 10.85
N ASP A 648 -26.20 48.72 12.15
CA ASP A 648 -25.42 49.84 12.68
C ASP A 648 -23.94 49.78 12.24
N SER A 649 -23.38 48.57 12.09
CA SER A 649 -22.01 48.33 11.62
C SER A 649 -21.78 46.84 11.29
N ASP A 650 -20.78 46.55 10.46
CA ASP A 650 -20.31 45.18 10.19
C ASP A 650 -19.94 44.42 11.46
N LYS A 651 -19.38 45.12 12.46
CA LYS A 651 -19.05 44.51 13.75
C LYS A 651 -20.31 44.01 14.47
N THR A 652 -21.39 44.80 14.46
CA THR A 652 -22.67 44.39 15.08
C THR A 652 -23.32 43.26 14.28
N PHE A 653 -23.30 43.34 12.95
CA PHE A 653 -23.79 42.28 12.07
C PHE A 653 -23.03 40.96 12.28
N GLY A 654 -21.70 41.00 12.37
CA GLY A 654 -20.88 39.84 12.65
C GLY A 654 -21.11 39.25 14.05
N ILE A 655 -21.41 40.09 15.06
CA ILE A 655 -21.83 39.60 16.38
C ILE A 655 -23.18 38.90 16.29
N LEU A 656 -24.15 39.45 15.56
CA LEU A 656 -25.43 38.80 15.33
C LEU A 656 -25.27 37.44 14.67
N TYR A 657 -24.48 37.37 13.60
CA TYR A 657 -24.20 36.13 12.88
C TYR A 657 -23.59 35.06 13.81
N ARG A 658 -22.61 35.42 14.64
CA ARG A 658 -22.04 34.46 15.63
C ARG A 658 -23.05 34.00 16.67
N LEU A 659 -23.93 34.89 17.13
CA LEU A 659 -24.99 34.53 18.07
C LEU A 659 -26.05 33.63 17.40
N LEU A 660 -26.34 33.84 16.12
CA LEU A 660 -27.20 32.98 15.32
C LEU A 660 -26.59 31.59 15.15
N GLY A 661 -25.29 31.46 14.96
CA GLY A 661 -24.61 30.15 14.91
C GLY A 661 -24.75 29.32 16.19
N GLY A 662 -25.08 29.93 17.33
CA GLY A 662 -25.44 29.20 18.55
C GLY A 662 -26.93 28.90 18.71
N LEU A 663 -27.81 29.55 17.93
CA LEU A 663 -29.26 29.40 18.01
C LEU A 663 -29.81 28.51 16.88
N VAL A 664 -29.29 28.70 15.66
CA VAL A 664 -29.62 27.95 14.44
C VAL A 664 -28.27 27.58 13.80
N PRO A 665 -27.57 26.57 14.32
CA PRO A 665 -26.17 26.26 13.98
C PRO A 665 -25.95 25.91 12.51
N GLN A 666 -27.01 25.53 11.81
CA GLN A 666 -26.98 25.21 10.39
C GLN A 666 -26.94 26.44 9.46
N VAL A 667 -27.02 27.68 9.97
CA VAL A 667 -26.81 28.90 9.16
C VAL A 667 -25.32 29.11 8.89
N ASP A 668 -24.89 29.02 7.63
CA ASP A 668 -23.51 29.24 7.19
C ASP A 668 -23.26 30.65 6.63
N ARG A 669 -24.30 31.29 6.10
CA ARG A 669 -24.25 32.66 5.56
C ARG A 669 -25.54 33.40 5.88
N MET A 670 -25.40 34.70 6.09
CA MET A 670 -26.48 35.63 6.30
C MET A 670 -26.21 36.94 5.56
N ASP A 671 -27.22 37.43 4.86
CA ASP A 671 -27.21 38.75 4.24
C ASP A 671 -28.55 39.47 4.40
N VAL A 672 -28.47 40.80 4.31
CA VAL A 672 -29.63 41.69 4.30
C VAL A 672 -29.56 42.54 3.04
N SER A 673 -30.61 42.47 2.24
CA SER A 673 -30.68 43.14 0.95
C SER A 673 -31.98 43.95 0.84
N VAL A 674 -31.89 45.16 0.28
CA VAL A 674 -33.04 46.02 -0.03
C VAL A 674 -33.25 46.09 -1.53
N THR A 675 -34.51 46.27 -1.95
CA THR A 675 -34.86 46.42 -3.37
C THR A 675 -35.41 47.80 -3.66
N ASP A 676 -35.07 48.36 -4.81
CA ASP A 676 -35.71 49.52 -5.41
C ASP A 676 -35.90 49.28 -6.92
N GLY A 677 -37.14 49.17 -7.39
CA GLY A 677 -37.42 48.77 -8.78
C GLY A 677 -36.79 47.41 -9.13
N ASP A 678 -35.90 47.39 -10.13
CA ASP A 678 -35.15 46.20 -10.60
C ASP A 678 -33.71 46.17 -10.05
N THR A 679 -33.45 46.96 -9.01
CA THR A 679 -32.17 47.05 -8.33
C THR A 679 -32.22 46.35 -6.97
N LEU A 680 -31.23 45.52 -6.70
CA LEU A 680 -30.97 44.91 -5.39
C LEU A 680 -29.67 45.48 -4.80
N ARG A 681 -29.70 45.92 -3.54
CA ARG A 681 -28.52 46.40 -2.81
C ARG A 681 -28.32 45.63 -1.51
N PHE A 682 -27.11 45.10 -1.31
CA PHE A 682 -26.73 44.45 -0.05
C PHE A 682 -26.35 45.50 1.01
N LEU A 683 -27.08 45.50 2.13
CA LEU A 683 -26.80 46.35 3.30
C LEU A 683 -25.78 45.73 4.25
N ALA A 684 -25.79 44.40 4.38
CA ALA A 684 -24.87 43.67 5.25
C ALA A 684 -24.71 42.22 4.77
N VAL A 685 -23.47 41.70 4.84
CA VAL A 685 -23.13 40.31 4.48
C VAL A 685 -22.02 39.83 5.41
N ASN A 686 -22.12 38.59 5.90
CA ASN A 686 -21.13 38.01 6.82
C ASN A 686 -19.95 37.31 6.11
N GLN A 687 -19.91 37.27 4.78
CA GLN A 687 -18.83 36.75 3.93
C GLN A 687 -18.74 37.53 2.61
N PRO A 688 -17.56 37.65 1.96
CA PRO A 688 -17.47 38.24 0.61
C PRO A 688 -18.34 37.46 -0.40
N PRO A 689 -18.83 38.09 -1.48
CA PRO A 689 -19.36 37.35 -2.62
C PRO A 689 -18.28 36.43 -3.23
N LEU A 690 -18.71 35.30 -3.81
CA LEU A 690 -17.82 34.28 -4.40
C LEU A 690 -17.04 34.84 -5.61
N VAL A 691 -15.82 34.35 -5.81
CA VAL A 691 -14.82 34.82 -6.80
C VAL A 691 -15.41 34.89 -8.22
N GLY A 692 -15.36 36.08 -8.82
CA GLY A 692 -15.94 36.41 -10.14
C GLY A 692 -16.85 37.65 -10.14
N SER A 693 -17.27 38.13 -8.97
CA SER A 693 -18.08 39.34 -8.84
C SER A 693 -17.22 40.62 -8.91
N LYS A 694 -17.46 41.48 -9.91
CA LYS A 694 -17.06 42.91 -9.87
C LYS A 694 -17.96 43.70 -8.91
N VAL A 695 -18.08 43.26 -7.66
CA VAL A 695 -18.87 43.99 -6.68
C VAL A 695 -18.19 43.94 -5.32
N GLY A 696 -17.73 45.10 -4.85
CA GLY A 696 -17.10 45.29 -3.55
C GLY A 696 -18.09 45.06 -2.40
N GLY A 697 -17.57 44.72 -1.22
CA GLY A 697 -18.37 44.63 0.01
C GLY A 697 -19.10 45.94 0.31
N GLN A 698 -20.20 45.86 1.09
CA GLN A 698 -21.18 46.93 1.39
C GLN A 698 -21.39 47.95 0.26
N GLU A 699 -22.59 47.99 -0.32
CA GLU A 699 -22.97 48.83 -1.49
C GLU A 699 -22.82 48.16 -2.86
N ALA A 700 -22.84 46.83 -2.89
CA ALA A 700 -23.05 46.06 -4.10
C ALA A 700 -24.44 46.30 -4.70
N GLU A 701 -24.53 47.08 -5.78
CA GLU A 701 -25.76 47.27 -6.57
C GLU A 701 -25.81 46.24 -7.71
N ILE A 702 -26.86 45.43 -7.74
CA ILE A 702 -27.13 44.48 -8.83
C ILE A 702 -28.41 44.93 -9.53
N THR A 703 -28.33 45.20 -10.83
CA THR A 703 -29.47 45.60 -11.67
C THR A 703 -29.84 44.45 -12.60
N GLY A 704 -31.12 44.08 -12.64
CA GLY A 704 -31.61 43.06 -13.57
C GLY A 704 -33.12 42.84 -13.47
N GLU A 705 -33.76 42.58 -14.62
CA GLU A 705 -35.23 42.48 -14.72
C GLU A 705 -35.85 41.31 -13.92
N LYS A 706 -35.04 40.34 -13.46
CA LYS A 706 -35.49 39.15 -12.69
C LYS A 706 -34.41 38.69 -11.69
N LEU A 707 -34.38 39.32 -10.52
CA LEU A 707 -33.53 38.92 -9.40
C LEU A 707 -34.36 38.15 -8.37
N ALA A 708 -34.02 36.90 -8.10
CA ALA A 708 -34.80 36.01 -7.23
C ALA A 708 -34.90 36.58 -5.81
N LEU A 709 -33.82 37.16 -5.30
CA LEU A 709 -33.83 37.84 -3.99
C LEU A 709 -34.75 39.06 -3.96
N ALA A 710 -34.93 39.76 -5.09
CA ALA A 710 -35.83 40.89 -5.17
C ALA A 710 -37.31 40.46 -5.22
N GLU A 711 -37.60 39.28 -5.77
CA GLU A 711 -38.91 38.65 -5.68
C GLU A 711 -39.19 38.20 -4.24
N TYR A 712 -38.21 37.61 -3.55
CA TYR A 712 -38.38 37.18 -2.16
C TYR A 712 -38.57 38.35 -1.19
N ALA A 713 -37.90 39.49 -1.42
CA ALA A 713 -38.12 40.71 -0.65
C ALA A 713 -39.57 41.25 -0.78
N ARG A 714 -40.24 40.97 -1.91
CA ARG A 714 -41.63 41.35 -2.18
C ARG A 714 -42.64 40.25 -1.82
N ALA A 715 -42.17 39.09 -1.40
CA ALA A 715 -43.04 37.99 -1.01
C ALA A 715 -43.84 38.35 0.26
N LYS A 716 -45.06 37.82 0.37
CA LYS A 716 -45.92 38.00 1.55
C LYS A 716 -45.58 37.05 2.71
N ALA A 717 -44.72 36.07 2.47
CA ALA A 717 -44.33 35.04 3.43
C ALA A 717 -42.87 34.62 3.19
N PRO A 718 -42.20 34.05 4.21
CA PRO A 718 -40.87 33.48 4.05
C PRO A 718 -40.82 32.41 2.96
N VAL A 719 -39.73 32.37 2.21
CA VAL A 719 -39.48 31.38 1.14
C VAL A 719 -38.32 30.48 1.56
N VAL A 720 -38.48 29.17 1.45
CA VAL A 720 -37.44 28.19 1.77
C VAL A 720 -37.15 27.33 0.56
N HIS A 721 -35.88 27.22 0.21
CA HIS A 721 -35.38 26.29 -0.79
C HIS A 721 -34.63 25.17 -0.07
N ASN A 722 -35.25 24.00 0.01
CA ASN A 722 -34.65 22.83 0.64
C ASN A 722 -33.48 22.25 -0.17
N GLU A 723 -33.49 22.50 -1.48
CA GLU A 723 -32.43 22.12 -2.41
C GLU A 723 -32.28 23.18 -3.51
N LEU A 724 -31.24 24.00 -3.43
CA LEU A 724 -30.99 25.10 -4.38
C LEU A 724 -30.73 24.61 -5.81
N SER A 725 -30.07 23.46 -5.98
CA SER A 725 -29.79 22.86 -7.30
C SER A 725 -31.04 22.38 -8.04
N ALA A 726 -32.09 21.98 -7.31
CA ALA A 726 -33.32 21.44 -7.89
C ALA A 726 -34.44 22.48 -8.03
N SER A 727 -34.34 23.61 -7.33
CA SER A 727 -35.49 24.51 -7.09
C SER A 727 -35.39 25.88 -7.78
N LEU A 728 -34.32 26.18 -8.51
CA LEU A 728 -34.05 27.53 -9.02
C LEU A 728 -34.12 27.67 -10.55
N PRO A 729 -35.00 28.55 -11.08
CA PRO A 729 -35.04 28.89 -12.50
C PRO A 729 -34.29 30.20 -12.89
N GLN A 730 -33.52 30.84 -12.00
CA GLN A 730 -32.94 32.18 -12.25
C GLN A 730 -31.40 32.23 -12.12
N ALA A 731 -30.78 33.04 -12.96
CA ALA A 731 -29.33 33.07 -13.18
C ALA A 731 -28.50 33.60 -11.98
N ASP A 732 -29.09 34.40 -11.10
CA ASP A 732 -28.38 35.12 -10.02
C ASP A 732 -28.04 34.23 -8.80
N LEU A 733 -28.84 33.22 -8.50
CA LEU A 733 -28.58 32.28 -7.39
C LEU A 733 -27.77 31.03 -7.79
N SER A 734 -27.54 30.83 -9.10
CA SER A 734 -26.78 29.68 -9.63
C SER A 734 -25.36 29.57 -9.06
N THR A 735 -24.69 30.71 -8.87
CA THR A 735 -23.36 30.78 -8.24
C THR A 735 -23.41 30.45 -6.76
N MET A 736 -24.48 30.87 -6.05
CA MET A 736 -24.66 30.52 -4.63
C MET A 736 -24.97 29.04 -4.47
N ALA A 737 -25.72 28.43 -5.39
CA ALA A 737 -26.03 27.00 -5.41
C ALA A 737 -24.78 26.09 -5.54
N ARG A 738 -23.65 26.65 -6.03
CA ARG A 738 -22.35 25.93 -6.07
C ARG A 738 -21.75 25.73 -4.68
N ALA A 739 -21.94 26.70 -3.77
CA ALA A 739 -21.33 26.69 -2.43
C ALA A 739 -22.33 26.48 -1.28
N LEU A 740 -23.63 26.59 -1.55
CA LEU A 740 -24.72 26.50 -0.58
C LEU A 740 -25.79 25.58 -1.16
N ARG A 741 -26.41 24.75 -0.32
CA ARG A 741 -27.34 23.70 -0.74
C ARG A 741 -28.80 24.00 -0.41
N SER A 742 -29.06 24.82 0.60
CA SER A 742 -30.41 25.30 0.93
C SER A 742 -30.40 26.76 1.36
N SER A 743 -31.56 27.40 1.30
CA SER A 743 -31.73 28.79 1.72
C SER A 743 -33.09 29.04 2.35
N ALA A 744 -33.15 30.08 3.18
CA ALA A 744 -34.36 30.65 3.74
C ALA A 744 -34.33 32.17 3.58
N HIS A 745 -35.40 32.73 3.06
CA HIS A 745 -35.53 34.15 2.73
C HIS A 745 -36.72 34.73 3.46
N VAL A 746 -36.48 35.65 4.38
CA VAL A 746 -37.52 36.29 5.18
C VAL A 746 -37.75 37.71 4.68
N PRO A 747 -38.92 38.02 4.08
CA PRO A 747 -39.26 39.37 3.69
C PRO A 747 -39.45 40.26 4.93
N VAL A 748 -38.84 41.44 4.90
CA VAL A 748 -38.96 42.46 5.94
C VAL A 748 -39.11 43.84 5.28
N THR A 749 -39.41 44.87 6.06
CA THR A 749 -39.40 46.26 5.59
C THR A 749 -38.30 47.01 6.31
N ILE A 750 -37.45 47.74 5.60
CA ILE A 750 -36.40 48.59 6.19
C ILE A 750 -36.58 49.99 5.60
N ASP A 751 -36.86 50.99 6.43
CA ASP A 751 -37.15 52.36 5.99
C ASP A 751 -38.24 52.49 4.91
N GLY A 752 -39.28 51.67 5.01
CA GLY A 752 -40.38 51.67 4.04
C GLY A 752 -40.04 51.02 2.69
N ARG A 753 -38.82 50.49 2.52
CA ARG A 753 -38.40 49.70 1.35
C ARG A 753 -38.60 48.21 1.61
N ALA A 754 -38.99 47.48 0.55
CA ALA A 754 -39.01 46.03 0.58
C ALA A 754 -37.58 45.49 0.72
N ALA A 755 -37.40 44.56 1.65
CA ALA A 755 -36.10 44.00 1.98
C ALA A 755 -36.22 42.50 2.26
N VAL A 756 -35.12 41.79 2.18
CA VAL A 756 -35.04 40.38 2.51
C VAL A 756 -33.83 40.12 3.42
N VAL A 757 -34.07 39.35 4.48
CA VAL A 757 -33.01 38.73 5.26
C VAL A 757 -32.85 37.30 4.75
N SER A 758 -31.72 37.00 4.14
CA SER A 758 -31.43 35.69 3.58
C SER A 758 -30.49 34.93 4.50
N PHE A 759 -30.83 33.68 4.75
CA PHE A 759 -30.03 32.71 5.49
C PHE A 759 -29.72 31.56 4.55
N TRP A 760 -28.49 31.08 4.58
CA TRP A 760 -28.05 30.02 3.69
C TRP A 760 -27.32 28.94 4.46
N SER A 761 -27.43 27.72 3.94
CA SER A 761 -26.77 26.56 4.51
C SER A 761 -26.10 25.74 3.43
N ARG A 762 -24.97 25.14 3.79
CA ARG A 762 -24.32 24.05 3.08
C ARG A 762 -25.07 22.72 3.22
N GLU A 763 -25.97 22.61 4.18
CA GLU A 763 -26.83 21.44 4.35
C GLU A 763 -28.08 21.53 3.45
N ARG A 764 -28.56 20.40 2.94
CA ARG A 764 -29.91 20.29 2.35
C ARG A 764 -30.95 20.29 3.47
N ASN A 765 -32.17 20.76 3.17
CA ASN A 765 -33.28 20.78 4.13
C ASN A 765 -32.95 21.47 5.47
N ALA A 766 -32.03 22.45 5.47
CA ALA A 766 -31.48 23.00 6.71
C ALA A 766 -32.48 23.84 7.53
N PHE A 767 -33.59 24.25 6.91
CA PHE A 767 -34.53 25.21 7.49
C PHE A 767 -35.91 24.58 7.73
N PRO A 768 -36.03 23.63 8.68
CA PRO A 768 -37.32 23.11 9.10
C PRO A 768 -38.16 24.19 9.80
N PRO A 769 -39.47 23.98 10.01
CA PRO A 769 -40.37 24.99 10.59
C PRO A 769 -39.87 25.61 11.90
N GLU A 770 -39.25 24.82 12.78
CA GLU A 770 -38.69 25.26 14.07
C GLU A 770 -37.52 26.24 13.89
N ALA A 771 -36.68 26.01 12.89
CA ALA A 771 -35.60 26.94 12.54
C ALA A 771 -36.20 28.22 11.94
N MET A 772 -37.19 28.08 11.07
CA MET A 772 -37.86 29.23 10.45
C MET A 772 -38.54 30.14 11.45
N GLU A 773 -39.17 29.60 12.50
CA GLU A 773 -39.78 30.41 13.56
C GLU A 773 -38.75 31.32 14.24
N LEU A 774 -37.56 30.79 14.55
CA LEU A 774 -36.47 31.55 15.18
C LEU A 774 -35.87 32.58 14.21
N LEU A 775 -35.65 32.20 12.95
CA LEU A 775 -35.07 33.07 11.93
C LEU A 775 -36.01 34.24 11.58
N VAL A 776 -37.32 34.00 11.53
CA VAL A 776 -38.34 35.05 11.34
C VAL A 776 -38.31 36.04 12.50
N GLN A 777 -38.27 35.57 13.75
CA GLN A 777 -38.17 36.46 14.91
C GLN A 777 -36.91 37.34 14.86
N VAL A 778 -35.78 36.80 14.41
CA VAL A 778 -34.55 37.57 14.25
C VAL A 778 -34.66 38.57 13.10
N ALA A 779 -35.16 38.14 11.93
CA ALA A 779 -35.34 39.00 10.76
C ALA A 779 -36.30 40.17 11.06
N GLU A 780 -37.40 39.93 11.78
CA GLU A 780 -38.33 40.99 12.18
C GLU A 780 -37.67 42.04 13.08
N GLN A 781 -36.74 41.66 13.96
CA GLN A 781 -36.00 42.64 14.76
C GLN A 781 -35.08 43.50 13.89
N ILE A 782 -34.49 42.93 12.83
CA ILE A 782 -33.68 43.66 11.85
C ILE A 782 -34.57 44.65 11.07
N GLY A 783 -35.76 44.21 10.61
CA GLY A 783 -36.71 45.07 9.89
C GLY A 783 -37.29 46.23 10.71
N ARG A 784 -37.28 46.14 12.05
CA ARG A 784 -37.71 47.26 12.91
C ARG A 784 -36.69 48.41 12.95
N GLN A 785 -35.52 48.25 12.34
CA GLN A 785 -34.51 49.32 12.26
C GLN A 785 -34.80 50.32 11.13
N PRO A 786 -34.56 51.62 11.36
CA PRO A 786 -34.32 52.54 10.25
C PRO A 786 -32.94 52.26 9.62
N SER A 787 -32.83 52.33 8.30
CA SER A 787 -31.55 52.20 7.58
C SER A 787 -30.62 53.35 7.94
N THR A 788 -29.33 53.05 7.93
CA THR A 788 -28.25 53.93 8.39
C THR A 788 -28.08 55.22 7.57
N GLU A 789 -28.80 55.41 6.47
CA GLU A 789 -28.85 56.67 5.71
C GLU A 789 -29.30 57.86 6.58
N LYS A 790 -30.11 57.65 7.63
CA LYS A 790 -30.50 58.71 8.58
C LYS A 790 -29.46 59.04 9.66
N THR A 791 -28.41 58.23 9.82
CA THR A 791 -27.35 58.49 10.82
C THR A 791 -26.20 59.34 10.26
N ALA A 792 -26.05 59.41 8.93
CA ALA A 792 -25.07 60.29 8.29
C ALA A 792 -25.43 61.78 8.44
N ALA A 793 -26.70 62.12 8.66
CA ALA A 793 -27.15 63.50 8.88
C ALA A 793 -26.97 64.00 10.33
N LEU A 794 -26.55 63.16 11.28
CA LEU A 794 -26.41 63.52 12.70
C LEU A 794 -24.96 63.63 13.20
N ASN A 795 -23.96 63.30 12.37
CA ASN A 795 -22.53 63.44 12.69
C ASN A 795 -21.81 64.51 11.86
N GLY A 796 -22.54 65.40 11.20
CA GLY A 796 -21.97 66.60 10.59
C GLY A 796 -21.79 67.72 11.62
N LYS A 797 -20.80 67.59 12.52
CA LYS A 797 -20.12 68.69 13.24
C LYS A 797 -18.79 68.22 13.80
#